data_AF-A0A4Q4T794-F1
#
_entry.id   AF-A0A4Q4T794-F1
#
_cell.length_a   1.000
_cell.length_b   1.000
_cell.length_c   1.000
_cell.angle_alpha   90.00
_cell.angle_beta   90.00
_cell.angle_gamma   90.00
#
_symmetry.space_group_name_H-M   'P 1'
#
loop_
_entity.id
_entity.type
_entity.pdbx_description
1 polymer ?
#
loop_
_entity_poly.entity_id
_entity_poly.type
_entity_poly.pdbx_seq_one_letter_code
_entity_poly.pdbx_strand_id
1 'polypeptide(L)'
;MAASRGSCGGLAIACRSSMAAASRRHIITLVPASRLASVRSLSTTSSRLTTLASFKTPKVFNEPNQHYAKGSPQREGLYSALEAMKQRGPVDIPIVVGGKEMHTEKKGRQHNPADHASTVATYSLASESDVRNAIDAALAAKPAWEAMPFADRAAIFLKAADLISTKYRYEIMAATMLGQGKNAWQAEIDAAAELCDFFRFNVAYAEELYAQQPSFHSAGVWNRAEYRPLEGFVYAVSPFNFTAIGGNLAGAPALLGNVVVWKPSDSAVLSNWVVYKILREAGLPEGVIQFVPGDAVEVTRAALAHRQFAALHYTGSTAVFRKLYGEIGAGVAGGRYAGYPRVVGETGGKNFHLVHRSADLDNAAVQTVRGAFEFQGQKCSATSRLYVPRSVWPEFKEKLISETRALKVGPPTDPANFVGPVIHAASFEKLRRVIDESSKDPEVELLAGGKYDDSKGFYVHPTIFETRNPAHPILNTEFFGPVLGVHVYDDMAGGDPEKAFADVCKVVDGTSEYGLTGAVFAADRAAVRFAEDALRGAAGNFYVNCKSTGAVVGQQPFGGARASGTNDKAGSVNLLGRFVSVRSIKEEFGAAERVPYVSYVHIPFAWLFKTNLYLKFGSDNEDQGGVSWGFTILDPTAWFASASYLMILMSLMWFSASYLFGGVGTHPLPAVSLEACVWPILQPHVSLLDVLPIGRSEFLSRLAKLANALRGGGRFVAEPSASTAYYANISSSFELSERPFLVIVDKEGRLSYLVRWFEAGRIAGVEMEYGDGGKRVVEWREGGSPCDVVAREVAGLGKVMLDEHTRFKMGAGLRGADIEVVPMCAELQALRSVKTAAEVAVLRAINSFTLELVRWLQKCIGLGTTQQAVVAASHSLFTRAGVGAGFWSIGLFGDQAAYPHGGKFGKKLEAGEFVLIDIRSTLHGYGSDVTRTILPDGAAVSKELINIWRTVHAAQEAGFSHMHANETCADVDAASRIPIEGAGYGAFYSHRLGHGLGPEMHEHPNLNGANKQKLKLGEVATNEPGIHVTTEQATQVGRDVGFGVRQEDPIFVAENGGERMAGHRAREDTRAMELWSMRQVPASFYS
;
A
#
# COMPACT_ATOMS: atom_id res chain seq x y z
N MET A 1 -21.11 -51.65 28.80
CA MET A 1 -19.90 -51.65 29.67
C MET A 1 -19.86 -50.28 30.35
N ALA A 2 -20.39 -50.12 31.57
CA ALA A 2 -19.70 -50.22 32.88
C ALA A 2 -18.47 -49.28 32.97
N ALA A 3 -18.27 -48.38 33.95
CA ALA A 3 -18.92 -48.16 35.25
C ALA A 3 -18.55 -46.79 35.89
N SER A 4 -19.42 -46.30 36.80
CA SER A 4 -19.21 -45.65 38.13
C SER A 4 -18.41 -44.33 38.26
N ARG A 5 -18.59 -43.44 39.25
CA ARG A 5 -19.54 -43.17 40.36
C ARG A 5 -19.10 -41.81 40.97
N GLY A 6 -20.01 -41.05 41.60
CA GLY A 6 -19.63 -39.99 42.56
C GLY A 6 -20.70 -38.92 42.80
N SER A 7 -21.55 -39.12 43.82
CA SER A 7 -22.59 -38.20 44.30
C SER A 7 -22.26 -37.64 45.69
N CYS A 8 -22.66 -36.40 45.99
CA CYS A 8 -23.17 -35.86 47.28
C CYS A 8 -23.46 -34.35 47.03
N GLY A 9 -24.69 -33.83 47.06
CA GLY A 9 -25.58 -33.62 48.23
C GLY A 9 -25.32 -32.22 48.83
N GLY A 10 -26.24 -31.26 49.00
CA GLY A 10 -27.70 -31.19 48.80
C GLY A 10 -28.26 -29.78 49.12
N LEU A 11 -29.59 -29.64 48.96
CA LEU A 11 -30.54 -28.60 49.41
C LEU A 11 -30.37 -27.15 48.91
N ALA A 12 -31.27 -26.55 48.08
CA ALA A 12 -32.71 -26.25 48.21
C ALA A 12 -33.02 -25.06 49.15
N ILE A 13 -33.96 -24.12 48.92
CA ILE A 13 -34.93 -23.76 47.88
C ILE A 13 -35.52 -22.40 48.34
N ALA A 14 -35.77 -21.45 47.41
CA ALA A 14 -36.86 -20.45 47.31
C ALA A 14 -37.23 -19.54 48.54
N CYS A 15 -38.05 -18.48 48.49
CA CYS A 15 -38.89 -17.84 47.48
C CYS A 15 -39.35 -16.45 48.03
N ARG A 16 -39.49 -15.46 47.12
CA ARG A 16 -40.54 -14.41 47.00
C ARG A 16 -41.00 -13.48 48.18
N SER A 17 -41.37 -12.28 47.71
CA SER A 17 -42.54 -11.41 48.05
C SER A 17 -42.41 -10.20 49.00
N SER A 18 -42.49 -9.01 48.39
CA SER A 18 -43.43 -7.86 48.62
C SER A 18 -43.81 -7.36 50.02
N MET A 19 -43.77 -6.03 50.20
CA MET A 19 -44.79 -5.10 50.79
C MET A 19 -44.09 -3.79 51.24
N ALA A 20 -44.45 -2.58 50.79
CA ALA A 20 -45.61 -1.71 51.07
C ALA A 20 -45.46 -0.76 52.29
N ALA A 21 -45.57 0.54 51.97
CA ALA A 21 -45.76 1.82 52.68
C ALA A 21 -46.16 1.93 54.18
N ALA A 22 -45.66 3.00 54.85
CA ALA A 22 -46.39 3.97 55.72
C ALA A 22 -45.39 4.97 56.40
N SER A 23 -45.43 6.29 56.13
CA SER A 23 -46.15 7.39 56.85
C SER A 23 -45.59 7.83 58.22
N ARG A 24 -45.11 9.09 58.34
CA ARG A 24 -45.64 10.15 59.23
C ARG A 24 -44.87 11.49 59.15
N ARG A 25 -45.64 12.57 59.37
CA ARG A 25 -45.37 14.03 59.22
C ARG A 25 -44.55 14.65 60.37
N HIS A 26 -43.92 15.81 60.14
CA HIS A 26 -43.94 17.03 60.98
C HIS A 26 -43.66 18.29 60.13
N ILE A 27 -44.20 19.43 60.57
CA ILE A 27 -44.42 20.72 59.85
C ILE A 27 -43.49 21.81 60.44
N ILE A 28 -43.07 22.81 59.64
CA ILE A 28 -43.09 24.29 59.90
C ILE A 28 -41.89 25.11 59.29
N THR A 29 -42.21 25.85 58.22
CA THR A 29 -41.82 27.22 57.70
C THR A 29 -40.40 27.71 57.29
N LEU A 30 -40.41 28.38 56.11
CA LEU A 30 -39.75 29.64 55.65
C LEU A 30 -38.33 29.65 54.98
N VAL A 31 -38.31 29.51 53.63
CA VAL A 31 -37.74 30.34 52.50
C VAL A 31 -36.55 31.31 52.79
N PRO A 32 -35.60 31.62 51.84
CA PRO A 32 -34.74 30.80 50.96
C PRO A 32 -33.25 31.27 50.95
N ALA A 33 -32.28 30.43 50.56
CA ALA A 33 -31.01 30.92 50.00
C ALA A 33 -30.27 29.82 49.22
N SER A 34 -30.10 30.09 47.94
CA SER A 34 -29.05 29.60 47.03
C SER A 34 -27.93 28.77 47.66
N ARG A 35 -27.79 27.51 47.24
CA ARG A 35 -26.50 26.80 47.24
C ARG A 35 -26.48 25.67 46.23
N LEU A 36 -25.46 25.74 45.38
CA LEU A 36 -24.99 24.75 44.43
C LEU A 36 -25.04 23.34 45.03
N ALA A 37 -25.94 22.49 44.53
CA ALA A 37 -25.88 21.06 44.75
C ALA A 37 -25.03 20.43 43.64
N SER A 38 -23.82 20.03 44.01
CA SER A 38 -22.94 19.14 43.28
C SER A 38 -23.73 17.95 42.71
N VAL A 39 -24.04 18.01 41.41
CA VAL A 39 -24.32 16.83 40.61
C VAL A 39 -23.01 16.05 40.56
N ARG A 40 -22.91 14.97 41.36
CA ARG A 40 -21.92 13.91 41.13
C ARG A 40 -22.29 13.26 39.80
N SER A 41 -21.85 13.91 38.72
CA SER A 41 -21.61 13.26 37.44
C SER A 41 -20.63 12.13 37.73
N LEU A 42 -21.12 10.90 37.71
CA LEU A 42 -20.27 9.76 37.44
C LEU A 42 -19.76 9.97 36.02
N SER A 43 -18.68 10.74 35.91
CA SER A 43 -17.83 10.79 34.73
C SER A 43 -17.35 9.36 34.53
N THR A 44 -18.06 8.60 33.70
CA THR A 44 -17.50 7.47 32.99
C THR A 44 -16.39 8.07 32.14
N THR A 45 -15.21 8.16 32.76
CA THR A 45 -13.96 8.41 32.08
C THR A 45 -13.82 7.24 31.12
N SER A 46 -14.30 7.44 29.89
CA SER A 46 -13.87 6.64 28.75
C SER A 46 -12.37 6.79 28.73
N SER A 47 -11.67 5.81 29.30
CA SER A 47 -10.23 5.69 29.22
C SER A 47 -9.93 5.58 27.74
N ARG A 48 -9.58 6.70 27.11
CA ARG A 48 -9.12 6.70 25.72
C ARG A 48 -7.91 5.79 25.71
N LEU A 49 -8.04 4.63 25.08
CA LEU A 49 -6.97 3.65 24.95
C LEU A 49 -5.84 4.33 24.18
N THR A 50 -4.81 4.75 24.92
CA THR A 50 -3.54 5.09 24.34
C THR A 50 -2.95 3.80 23.78
N THR A 51 -2.96 3.66 22.45
CA THR A 51 -2.22 2.59 21.81
C THR A 51 -0.73 2.87 22.00
N LEU A 52 -0.05 2.02 22.77
CA LEU A 52 1.39 2.13 23.04
C LEU A 52 2.25 1.87 21.79
N ALA A 53 1.64 1.38 20.71
CA ALA A 53 2.27 1.12 19.42
C ALA A 53 1.29 1.37 18.26
N SER A 54 1.83 1.65 17.07
CA SER A 54 1.08 1.55 15.81
C SER A 54 1.19 0.11 15.31
N PHE A 55 0.10 -0.65 15.42
CA PHE A 55 0.05 -2.02 14.92
C PHE A 55 0.00 -2.04 13.40
N LYS A 56 0.69 -3.02 12.79
CA LYS A 56 0.62 -3.29 11.35
C LYS A 56 -0.29 -4.48 11.08
N THR A 57 -1.12 -4.38 10.05
CA THR A 57 -1.95 -5.51 9.62
C THR A 57 -1.09 -6.62 9.00
N PRO A 58 -1.52 -7.90 9.06
CA PRO A 58 -0.83 -8.99 8.37
C PRO A 58 -0.81 -8.76 6.85
N LYS A 59 0.26 -9.22 6.19
CA LYS A 59 0.32 -9.20 4.73
C LYS A 59 -0.81 -10.04 4.15
N VAL A 60 -1.56 -9.46 3.21
CA VAL A 60 -2.73 -10.09 2.60
C VAL A 60 -2.36 -10.75 1.26
N PHE A 61 -2.98 -11.89 0.98
CA PHE A 61 -2.92 -12.61 -0.29
C PHE A 61 -4.34 -13.08 -0.64
N ASN A 62 -4.62 -13.23 -1.94
CA ASN A 62 -5.87 -13.84 -2.38
C ASN A 62 -6.00 -15.26 -1.83
N GLU A 63 -7.19 -15.61 -1.35
CA GLU A 63 -7.54 -16.95 -0.92
C GLU A 63 -7.40 -17.93 -2.10
N PRO A 64 -6.66 -19.04 -1.94
CA PRO A 64 -6.53 -20.03 -3.00
C PRO A 64 -7.86 -20.69 -3.33
N ASN A 65 -8.19 -20.76 -4.63
CA ASN A 65 -9.34 -21.51 -5.10
C ASN A 65 -9.07 -23.02 -5.05
N GLN A 66 -10.06 -23.77 -4.55
CA GLN A 66 -10.09 -25.23 -4.58
C GLN A 66 -10.85 -25.74 -5.82
N HIS A 67 -10.38 -26.83 -6.42
CA HIS A 67 -10.89 -27.30 -7.72
C HIS A 67 -11.92 -28.45 -7.63
N TYR A 68 -12.13 -29.05 -6.45
CA TYR A 68 -13.13 -30.12 -6.23
C TYR A 68 -13.05 -31.28 -7.24
N ALA A 69 -11.83 -31.70 -7.56
CA ALA A 69 -11.57 -32.79 -8.48
C ALA A 69 -12.20 -34.10 -7.99
N LYS A 70 -12.53 -35.00 -8.92
CA LYS A 70 -13.11 -36.31 -8.57
C LYS A 70 -12.16 -37.08 -7.65
N GLY A 71 -12.66 -37.52 -6.50
CA GLY A 71 -11.88 -38.24 -5.49
C GLY A 71 -11.02 -37.35 -4.57
N SER A 72 -11.10 -36.02 -4.67
CA SER A 72 -10.34 -35.14 -3.78
C SER A 72 -11.02 -35.00 -2.41
N PRO A 73 -10.25 -34.81 -1.31
CA PRO A 73 -10.82 -34.55 0.02
C PRO A 73 -11.72 -33.31 0.07
N GLN A 74 -11.41 -32.29 -0.74
CA GLN A 74 -12.21 -31.06 -0.83
C GLN A 74 -13.61 -31.35 -1.39
N ARG A 75 -13.69 -32.21 -2.43
CA ARG A 75 -14.97 -32.64 -2.97
C ARG A 75 -15.74 -33.49 -1.98
N GLU A 76 -15.09 -34.42 -1.30
CA GLU A 76 -15.75 -35.24 -0.27
C GLU A 76 -16.30 -34.37 0.89
N GLY A 77 -15.51 -33.41 1.37
CA GLY A 77 -15.92 -32.48 2.43
C GLY A 77 -17.12 -31.62 2.03
N LEU A 78 -17.09 -31.01 0.84
CA LEU A 78 -18.21 -30.22 0.33
C LEU A 78 -19.49 -31.05 0.17
N TYR A 79 -19.38 -32.25 -0.39
CA TYR A 79 -20.54 -33.11 -0.61
C TYR A 79 -21.10 -33.67 0.69
N SER A 80 -20.24 -33.94 1.68
CA SER A 80 -20.68 -34.30 3.03
C SER A 80 -21.45 -33.14 3.68
N ALA A 81 -21.00 -31.90 3.51
CA ALA A 81 -21.72 -30.72 4.00
C ALA A 81 -23.07 -30.52 3.30
N LEU A 82 -23.15 -30.73 1.98
CA LEU A 82 -24.40 -30.70 1.22
C LEU A 82 -25.41 -31.73 1.74
N GLU A 83 -24.98 -32.97 1.94
CA GLU A 83 -25.86 -34.03 2.46
C GLU A 83 -26.27 -33.77 3.91
N ALA A 84 -25.34 -33.34 4.77
CA ALA A 84 -25.66 -32.96 6.15
C ALA A 84 -26.70 -31.83 6.21
N MET A 85 -26.58 -30.82 5.35
CA MET A 85 -27.52 -29.70 5.29
C MET A 85 -28.92 -30.15 4.79
N LYS A 86 -28.98 -31.01 3.77
CA LYS A 86 -30.26 -31.59 3.32
C LYS A 86 -30.92 -32.44 4.41
N GLN A 87 -30.15 -33.27 5.12
CA GLN A 87 -30.64 -34.13 6.20
C GLN A 87 -31.18 -33.32 7.39
N ARG A 88 -30.54 -32.19 7.71
CA ARG A 88 -30.98 -31.27 8.76
C ARG A 88 -32.35 -30.63 8.46
N GLY A 89 -32.74 -30.57 7.19
CA GLY A 89 -33.97 -29.90 6.73
C GLY A 89 -33.86 -28.37 6.76
N PRO A 90 -35.00 -27.66 6.58
CA PRO A 90 -35.00 -26.21 6.53
C PRO A 90 -34.45 -25.57 7.81
N VAL A 91 -33.48 -24.66 7.68
CA VAL A 91 -32.97 -23.89 8.82
C VAL A 91 -33.99 -22.83 9.23
N ASP A 92 -34.37 -22.76 10.51
CA ASP A 92 -35.17 -21.65 11.05
C ASP A 92 -34.26 -20.48 11.41
N ILE A 93 -34.38 -19.38 10.66
CA ILE A 93 -33.51 -18.20 10.73
C ILE A 93 -34.25 -17.06 11.46
N PRO A 94 -33.74 -16.58 12.59
CA PRO A 94 -34.33 -15.45 13.31
C PRO A 94 -33.99 -14.11 12.66
N ILE A 95 -34.67 -13.04 13.08
CA ILE A 95 -34.09 -11.70 13.00
C ILE A 95 -33.17 -11.50 14.20
N VAL A 96 -32.15 -10.65 14.08
CA VAL A 96 -31.23 -10.35 15.19
C VAL A 96 -31.21 -8.86 15.48
N VAL A 97 -31.70 -8.52 16.66
CA VAL A 97 -31.84 -7.15 17.16
C VAL A 97 -31.08 -7.00 18.47
N GLY A 98 -30.08 -6.12 18.49
CA GLY A 98 -29.22 -5.90 19.66
C GLY A 98 -28.50 -7.16 20.13
N GLY A 99 -28.14 -8.06 19.20
CA GLY A 99 -27.49 -9.34 19.50
C GLY A 99 -28.45 -10.47 19.90
N LYS A 100 -29.75 -10.21 20.04
CA LYS A 100 -30.75 -11.22 20.42
C LYS A 100 -31.44 -11.79 19.19
N GLU A 101 -31.40 -13.11 19.07
CA GLU A 101 -32.16 -13.86 18.08
C GLU A 101 -33.66 -13.84 18.44
N MET A 102 -34.51 -13.34 17.53
CA MET A 102 -35.96 -13.26 17.71
C MET A 102 -36.69 -13.97 16.57
N HIS A 103 -37.62 -14.85 16.94
CA HIS A 103 -38.50 -15.54 15.98
C HIS A 103 -39.86 -14.83 15.97
N THR A 104 -40.15 -14.15 14.86
CA THR A 104 -41.46 -13.51 14.59
C THR A 104 -42.49 -14.51 14.09
N GLU A 105 -43.78 -14.21 14.29
CA GLU A 105 -44.90 -15.03 13.81
C GLU A 105 -44.97 -15.07 12.27
N LYS A 106 -44.71 -13.95 11.61
CA LYS A 106 -44.65 -13.86 10.14
C LYS A 106 -43.33 -14.45 9.65
N LYS A 107 -43.43 -15.51 8.85
CA LYS A 107 -42.28 -16.23 8.30
C LYS A 107 -42.23 -16.15 6.77
N GLY A 108 -41.03 -16.00 6.21
CA GLY A 108 -40.72 -16.23 4.81
C GLY A 108 -40.08 -17.62 4.60
N ARG A 109 -39.98 -18.05 3.34
CA ARG A 109 -39.31 -19.30 2.96
C ARG A 109 -38.33 -19.06 1.83
N GLN A 110 -37.11 -19.55 1.99
CA GLN A 110 -36.14 -19.67 0.91
C GLN A 110 -36.27 -21.07 0.31
N HIS A 111 -36.72 -21.14 -0.94
CA HIS A 111 -36.82 -22.39 -1.69
C HIS A 111 -35.45 -22.80 -2.26
N ASN A 112 -35.25 -24.10 -2.47
CA ASN A 112 -34.13 -24.58 -3.29
C ASN A 112 -34.47 -24.31 -4.77
N PRO A 113 -33.71 -23.49 -5.51
CA PRO A 113 -34.05 -23.18 -6.90
C PRO A 113 -34.03 -24.42 -7.82
N ALA A 114 -33.30 -25.47 -7.44
CA ALA A 114 -33.16 -26.71 -8.22
C ALA A 114 -34.29 -27.72 -7.98
N ASP A 115 -35.05 -27.50 -6.90
CA ASP A 115 -36.16 -28.28 -6.42
C ASP A 115 -37.09 -27.35 -5.61
N HIS A 116 -37.90 -26.56 -6.31
CA HIS A 116 -38.61 -25.41 -5.69
C HIS A 116 -39.72 -25.84 -4.73
N ALA A 117 -40.11 -27.12 -4.75
CA ALA A 117 -40.95 -27.74 -3.73
C ALA A 117 -40.21 -27.86 -2.37
N SER A 118 -38.88 -27.99 -2.40
CA SER A 118 -38.04 -28.06 -1.20
C SER A 118 -37.71 -26.67 -0.65
N THR A 119 -37.72 -26.54 0.67
CA THR A 119 -37.32 -25.33 1.40
C THR A 119 -35.95 -25.53 2.04
N VAL A 120 -35.02 -24.59 1.86
CA VAL A 120 -33.69 -24.64 2.51
C VAL A 120 -33.64 -23.84 3.81
N ALA A 121 -34.49 -22.82 3.93
CA ALA A 121 -34.64 -22.05 5.15
C ALA A 121 -36.06 -21.49 5.30
N THR A 122 -36.52 -21.42 6.55
CA THR A 122 -37.67 -20.61 6.96
C THR A 122 -37.12 -19.46 7.78
N TYR A 123 -37.53 -18.22 7.53
CA TYR A 123 -36.93 -17.07 8.21
C TYR A 123 -37.98 -16.12 8.76
N SER A 124 -37.68 -15.48 9.88
CA SER A 124 -38.52 -14.45 10.47
C SER A 124 -38.50 -13.17 9.66
N LEU A 125 -39.68 -12.61 9.43
CA LEU A 125 -39.84 -11.32 8.76
C LEU A 125 -39.86 -10.21 9.81
N ALA A 126 -38.92 -9.27 9.70
CA ALA A 126 -38.87 -8.06 10.49
C ALA A 126 -40.07 -7.17 10.16
N SER A 127 -40.81 -6.75 11.18
CA SER A 127 -41.82 -5.70 11.08
C SER A 127 -41.17 -4.31 11.09
N GLU A 128 -41.96 -3.29 10.74
CA GLU A 128 -41.52 -1.89 10.86
C GLU A 128 -41.03 -1.55 12.30
N SER A 129 -41.68 -2.11 13.31
CA SER A 129 -41.27 -1.94 14.72
C SER A 129 -39.94 -2.62 15.03
N ASP A 130 -39.72 -3.82 14.48
CA ASP A 130 -38.46 -4.54 14.67
C ASP A 130 -37.29 -3.79 14.03
N VAL A 131 -37.50 -3.18 12.87
CA VAL A 131 -36.49 -2.37 12.18
C VAL A 131 -36.14 -1.11 12.96
N ARG A 132 -37.13 -0.44 13.56
CA ARG A 132 -36.88 0.71 14.47
C ARG A 132 -36.05 0.27 15.68
N ASN A 133 -36.45 -0.83 16.32
CA ASN A 133 -35.69 -1.39 17.45
C ASN A 133 -34.27 -1.80 17.05
N ALA A 134 -34.07 -2.32 15.83
CA ALA A 134 -32.76 -2.63 15.27
C ALA A 134 -31.91 -1.36 15.09
N ILE A 135 -32.48 -0.29 14.56
CA ILE A 135 -31.81 1.01 14.41
C ILE A 135 -31.41 1.55 15.79
N ASP A 136 -32.32 1.55 16.76
CA ASP A 136 -32.05 2.04 18.11
C ASP A 136 -30.94 1.24 18.79
N ALA A 137 -30.98 -0.11 18.67
CA ALA A 137 -29.94 -0.98 19.20
C ALA A 137 -28.58 -0.75 18.50
N ALA A 138 -28.58 -0.49 17.18
CA ALA A 138 -27.37 -0.17 16.44
C ALA A 138 -26.75 1.15 16.92
N LEU A 139 -27.56 2.19 17.04
CA LEU A 139 -27.12 3.50 17.51
C LEU A 139 -26.63 3.44 18.97
N ALA A 140 -27.23 2.60 19.81
CA ALA A 140 -26.76 2.37 21.18
C ALA A 140 -25.38 1.70 21.24
N ALA A 141 -25.06 0.79 20.30
CA ALA A 141 -23.77 0.12 20.23
C ALA A 141 -22.66 1.00 19.62
N LYS A 142 -23.04 2.01 18.82
CA LYS A 142 -22.11 2.83 18.04
C LYS A 142 -20.98 3.49 18.85
N PRO A 143 -21.22 4.16 20.01
CA PRO A 143 -20.16 4.85 20.73
C PRO A 143 -19.03 3.91 21.20
N ALA A 144 -19.37 2.69 21.64
CA ALA A 144 -18.37 1.71 22.04
C ALA A 144 -17.63 1.11 20.83
N TRP A 145 -18.36 0.88 19.72
CA TRP A 145 -17.77 0.32 18.50
C TRP A 145 -16.83 1.28 17.79
N GLU A 146 -17.19 2.55 17.66
CA GLU A 146 -16.32 3.54 17.01
C GLU A 146 -15.09 3.89 17.85
N ALA A 147 -15.20 3.79 19.19
CA ALA A 147 -14.08 3.99 20.11
C ALA A 147 -13.11 2.80 20.17
N MET A 148 -13.52 1.61 19.71
CA MET A 148 -12.65 0.44 19.64
C MET A 148 -11.48 0.71 18.68
N PRO A 149 -10.22 0.46 19.05
CA PRO A 149 -9.08 0.64 18.16
C PRO A 149 -9.23 -0.09 16.83
N PHE A 150 -8.68 0.48 15.75
CA PHE A 150 -8.74 -0.13 14.42
C PHE A 150 -8.18 -1.57 14.40
N ALA A 151 -7.06 -1.82 15.09
CA ALA A 151 -6.45 -3.14 15.15
C ALA A 151 -7.41 -4.21 15.70
N ASP A 152 -8.21 -3.87 16.72
CA ASP A 152 -9.18 -4.79 17.33
C ASP A 152 -10.39 -5.00 16.42
N ARG A 153 -10.87 -3.95 15.74
CA ARG A 153 -11.90 -4.09 14.70
C ARG A 153 -11.41 -4.97 13.55
N ALA A 154 -10.19 -4.74 13.06
CA ALA A 154 -9.56 -5.50 12.00
C ALA A 154 -9.40 -6.98 12.35
N ALA A 155 -9.03 -7.30 13.60
CA ALA A 155 -8.87 -8.67 14.07
C ALA A 155 -10.15 -9.52 13.90
N ILE A 156 -11.33 -8.92 14.08
CA ILE A 156 -12.62 -9.60 13.87
C ILE A 156 -12.77 -10.03 12.41
N PHE A 157 -12.51 -9.16 11.44
CA PHE A 157 -12.67 -9.49 10.03
C PHE A 157 -11.59 -10.44 9.52
N LEU A 158 -10.35 -10.30 10.01
CA LEU A 158 -9.27 -11.26 9.72
C LEU A 158 -9.62 -12.66 10.27
N LYS A 159 -10.14 -12.76 11.49
CA LYS A 159 -10.61 -14.03 12.06
C LYS A 159 -11.82 -14.58 11.31
N ALA A 160 -12.76 -13.73 10.87
CA ALA A 160 -13.88 -14.16 10.05
C ALA A 160 -13.40 -14.77 8.72
N ALA A 161 -12.40 -14.16 8.07
CA ALA A 161 -11.79 -14.72 6.86
C ALA A 161 -11.14 -16.10 7.10
N ASP A 162 -10.47 -16.28 8.23
CA ASP A 162 -9.86 -17.58 8.60
C ASP A 162 -10.90 -18.65 8.92
N LEU A 163 -11.98 -18.26 9.59
CA LEU A 163 -13.13 -19.13 9.85
C LEU A 163 -13.80 -19.58 8.54
N ILE A 164 -13.90 -18.70 7.54
CA ILE A 164 -14.41 -19.05 6.20
C ILE A 164 -13.44 -19.96 5.46
N SER A 165 -12.14 -19.67 5.47
CA SER A 165 -11.15 -20.47 4.73
C SER A 165 -11.02 -21.89 5.25
N THR A 166 -11.31 -22.09 6.55
CA THR A 166 -11.17 -23.38 7.25
C THR A 166 -12.52 -23.96 7.69
N LYS A 167 -12.95 -23.67 8.93
CA LYS A 167 -14.07 -24.31 9.64
C LYS A 167 -15.38 -24.29 8.86
N TYR A 168 -15.70 -23.15 8.25
CA TYR A 168 -17.01 -22.90 7.64
C TYR A 168 -17.01 -23.05 6.12
N ARG A 169 -15.87 -23.31 5.46
CA ARG A 169 -15.75 -23.29 4.00
C ARG A 169 -16.82 -24.12 3.31
N TYR A 170 -16.97 -25.39 3.72
CA TYR A 170 -17.92 -26.30 3.09
C TYR A 170 -19.37 -25.99 3.47
N GLU A 171 -19.64 -25.51 4.69
CA GLU A 171 -20.99 -25.16 5.13
C GLU A 171 -21.53 -23.94 4.38
N ILE A 172 -20.73 -22.87 4.28
CA ILE A 172 -21.14 -21.66 3.58
C ILE A 172 -21.31 -21.93 2.07
N MET A 173 -20.43 -22.74 1.48
CA MET A 173 -20.58 -23.17 0.09
C MET A 173 -21.82 -24.02 -0.11
N ALA A 174 -22.10 -24.99 0.77
CA ALA A 174 -23.31 -25.82 0.69
C ALA A 174 -24.58 -24.97 0.79
N ALA A 175 -24.63 -24.00 1.71
CA ALA A 175 -25.71 -23.04 1.82
C ALA A 175 -25.92 -22.24 0.52
N THR A 176 -24.83 -21.78 -0.08
CA THR A 176 -24.87 -21.04 -1.35
C THR A 176 -25.28 -21.92 -2.54
N MET A 177 -24.81 -23.16 -2.62
CA MET A 177 -25.19 -24.09 -3.70
C MET A 177 -26.68 -24.44 -3.63
N LEU A 178 -27.18 -24.81 -2.45
CA LEU A 178 -28.57 -25.23 -2.26
C LEU A 178 -29.55 -24.04 -2.30
N GLY A 179 -29.16 -22.90 -1.71
CA GLY A 179 -30.04 -21.75 -1.59
C GLY A 179 -30.05 -20.82 -2.81
N GLN A 180 -28.96 -20.79 -3.59
CA GLN A 180 -28.82 -19.87 -4.73
C GLN A 180 -28.62 -20.58 -6.07
N GLY A 181 -28.49 -21.91 -6.11
CA GLY A 181 -28.37 -22.67 -7.36
C GLY A 181 -26.98 -22.64 -8.01
N LYS A 182 -25.92 -22.37 -7.22
CA LYS A 182 -24.53 -22.36 -7.70
C LYS A 182 -23.96 -23.78 -7.74
N ASN A 183 -23.15 -24.08 -8.77
CA ASN A 183 -22.28 -25.26 -8.73
C ASN A 183 -21.08 -25.02 -7.80
N ALA A 184 -20.29 -26.07 -7.53
CA ALA A 184 -19.16 -26.01 -6.59
C ALA A 184 -18.16 -24.89 -6.94
N TRP A 185 -17.80 -24.74 -8.23
CA TRP A 185 -16.87 -23.70 -8.65
C TRP A 185 -17.43 -22.29 -8.45
N GLN A 186 -18.71 -22.07 -8.77
CA GLN A 186 -19.34 -20.76 -8.58
C GLN A 186 -19.54 -20.41 -7.11
N ALA A 187 -19.77 -21.40 -6.24
CA ALA A 187 -19.83 -21.20 -4.80
C ALA A 187 -18.45 -20.94 -4.18
N GLU A 188 -17.42 -21.64 -4.67
CA GLU A 188 -16.02 -21.48 -4.24
C GLU A 188 -15.50 -20.07 -4.46
N ILE A 189 -15.61 -19.58 -5.69
CA ILE A 189 -15.07 -18.25 -6.06
C ILE A 189 -15.87 -17.09 -5.44
N ASP A 190 -17.04 -17.36 -4.85
CA ASP A 190 -17.92 -16.37 -4.20
C ASP A 190 -17.86 -16.51 -2.67
N ALA A 191 -18.55 -17.52 -2.14
CA ALA A 191 -18.82 -17.64 -0.72
C ALA A 191 -17.57 -17.96 0.11
N ALA A 192 -16.56 -18.58 -0.51
CA ALA A 192 -15.27 -18.82 0.11
C ALA A 192 -14.26 -17.74 -0.29
N ALA A 193 -13.72 -17.79 -1.51
CA ALA A 193 -12.56 -16.99 -1.89
C ALA A 193 -12.82 -15.48 -1.89
N GLU A 194 -13.85 -15.01 -2.60
CA GLU A 194 -14.15 -13.57 -2.70
C GLU A 194 -14.56 -12.97 -1.34
N LEU A 195 -15.31 -13.70 -0.50
CA LEU A 195 -15.66 -13.22 0.84
C LEU A 195 -14.44 -13.16 1.77
N CYS A 196 -13.57 -14.18 1.77
CA CYS A 196 -12.29 -14.14 2.48
C CYS A 196 -11.46 -12.92 2.04
N ASP A 197 -11.38 -12.71 0.72
CA ASP A 197 -10.59 -11.62 0.17
C ASP A 197 -11.18 -10.26 0.52
N PHE A 198 -12.49 -10.06 0.47
CA PHE A 198 -13.10 -8.81 0.94
C PHE A 198 -12.71 -8.51 2.40
N PHE A 199 -12.79 -9.48 3.30
CA PHE A 199 -12.45 -9.25 4.70
C PHE A 199 -10.95 -8.98 4.92
N ARG A 200 -10.06 -9.68 4.22
CA ARG A 200 -8.61 -9.46 4.33
C ARG A 200 -8.19 -8.14 3.67
N PHE A 201 -8.56 -7.94 2.41
CA PHE A 201 -8.14 -6.75 1.66
C PHE A 201 -8.80 -5.48 2.17
N ASN A 202 -10.05 -5.48 2.62
CA ASN A 202 -10.63 -4.28 3.23
C ASN A 202 -9.89 -3.86 4.51
N VAL A 203 -9.34 -4.80 5.28
CA VAL A 203 -8.48 -4.48 6.43
C VAL A 203 -7.20 -3.78 5.97
N ALA A 204 -6.53 -4.31 4.94
CA ALA A 204 -5.34 -3.66 4.36
C ALA A 204 -5.67 -2.27 3.79
N TYR A 205 -6.78 -2.12 3.08
CA TYR A 205 -7.23 -0.84 2.52
C TYR A 205 -7.66 0.15 3.59
N ALA A 206 -8.22 -0.29 4.72
CA ALA A 206 -8.53 0.58 5.84
C ALA A 206 -7.26 1.10 6.52
N GLU A 207 -6.23 0.24 6.66
CA GLU A 207 -4.91 0.67 7.14
C GLU A 207 -4.28 1.69 6.19
N GLU A 208 -4.33 1.45 4.88
CA GLU A 208 -3.86 2.37 3.85
C GLU A 208 -4.60 3.72 3.89
N LEU A 209 -5.93 3.69 4.01
CA LEU A 209 -6.78 4.86 4.09
C LEU A 209 -6.44 5.71 5.33
N TYR A 210 -6.26 5.08 6.49
CA TYR A 210 -5.94 5.79 7.73
C TYR A 210 -4.51 6.33 7.75
N ALA A 211 -3.59 5.72 6.98
CA ALA A 211 -2.23 6.20 6.82
C ALA A 211 -2.12 7.48 5.98
N GLN A 212 -3.16 7.86 5.23
CA GLN A 212 -3.19 9.12 4.49
C GLN A 212 -3.23 10.31 5.46
N GLN A 213 -2.09 10.98 5.66
CA GLN A 213 -1.94 12.13 6.55
C GLN A 213 -1.38 13.34 5.78
N PRO A 214 -1.58 14.58 6.27
CA PRO A 214 -0.94 15.76 5.68
C PRO A 214 0.58 15.58 5.65
N SER A 215 1.19 15.67 4.47
CA SER A 215 2.64 15.44 4.28
C SER A 215 3.51 16.63 4.68
N PHE A 216 2.91 17.79 4.94
CA PHE A 216 3.63 19.02 5.26
C PHE A 216 3.02 19.74 6.46
N HIS A 217 3.90 20.31 7.28
CA HIS A 217 3.55 21.12 8.44
C HIS A 217 4.43 22.37 8.47
N SER A 218 3.82 23.54 8.64
CA SER A 218 4.58 24.76 8.92
C SER A 218 5.29 24.65 10.26
N ALA A 219 6.39 25.38 10.43
CA ALA A 219 7.10 25.44 11.70
C ALA A 219 6.14 25.83 12.85
N GLY A 220 6.22 25.10 13.97
CA GLY A 220 5.36 25.32 15.14
C GLY A 220 3.91 24.85 15.00
N VAL A 221 3.57 24.12 13.93
CA VAL A 221 2.22 23.60 13.68
C VAL A 221 2.26 22.09 13.49
N TRP A 222 1.26 21.38 13.99
CA TRP A 222 1.02 19.98 13.65
C TRP A 222 -0.37 19.78 13.06
N ASN A 223 -0.42 19.22 11.85
CA ASN A 223 -1.67 18.87 11.18
C ASN A 223 -1.90 17.36 11.25
N ARG A 224 -3.14 16.93 11.49
CA ARG A 224 -3.55 15.52 11.50
C ARG A 224 -4.88 15.36 10.80
N ALA A 225 -5.08 14.23 10.11
CA ALA A 225 -6.36 13.84 9.55
C ALA A 225 -6.94 12.68 10.37
N GLU A 226 -8.17 12.84 10.84
CA GLU A 226 -8.90 11.80 11.57
C GLU A 226 -10.07 11.28 10.72
N TYR A 227 -10.09 9.98 10.45
CA TYR A 227 -11.08 9.31 9.62
C TYR A 227 -12.21 8.73 10.48
N ARG A 228 -13.15 9.58 10.86
CA ARG A 228 -14.28 9.18 11.72
C ARG A 228 -15.27 8.32 10.94
N PRO A 229 -15.95 7.32 11.53
CA PRO A 229 -17.12 6.71 10.89
C PRO A 229 -18.23 7.75 10.66
N LEU A 230 -19.22 7.41 9.84
CA LEU A 230 -20.38 8.26 9.63
C LEU A 230 -21.20 8.38 10.93
N GLU A 231 -21.81 9.55 11.13
CA GLU A 231 -22.77 9.79 12.21
C GLU A 231 -24.12 9.16 11.82
N GLY A 232 -24.69 8.32 12.69
CA GLY A 232 -25.89 7.53 12.41
C GLY A 232 -25.61 6.07 12.04
N PHE A 233 -26.47 5.46 11.21
CA PHE A 233 -26.36 4.05 10.80
C PHE A 233 -26.33 3.88 9.28
N VAL A 234 -25.71 2.80 8.82
CA VAL A 234 -25.68 2.38 7.43
C VAL A 234 -26.78 1.34 7.18
N TYR A 235 -27.57 1.52 6.13
CA TYR A 235 -28.53 0.52 5.65
C TYR A 235 -27.89 -0.30 4.53
N ALA A 236 -27.61 -1.57 4.79
CA ALA A 236 -27.04 -2.49 3.82
C ALA A 236 -28.15 -3.37 3.20
N VAL A 237 -28.26 -3.35 1.87
CA VAL A 237 -29.26 -4.13 1.11
C VAL A 237 -28.53 -5.02 0.12
N SER A 238 -28.50 -6.32 0.37
CA SER A 238 -27.71 -7.27 -0.42
C SER A 238 -28.54 -8.09 -1.42
N PRO A 239 -27.94 -8.46 -2.58
CA PRO A 239 -28.60 -9.21 -3.63
C PRO A 239 -28.51 -10.72 -3.36
N PHE A 240 -29.16 -11.52 -4.20
CA PHE A 240 -29.11 -12.98 -4.10
C PHE A 240 -27.88 -13.61 -4.73
N ASN A 241 -27.24 -12.92 -5.68
CA ASN A 241 -26.35 -13.57 -6.65
C ASN A 241 -24.95 -13.86 -6.11
N PHE A 242 -24.50 -13.15 -5.07
CA PHE A 242 -23.22 -13.40 -4.41
C PHE A 242 -23.36 -13.31 -2.89
N THR A 243 -22.94 -14.37 -2.21
CA THR A 243 -22.85 -14.40 -0.75
C THR A 243 -21.78 -13.44 -0.26
N ALA A 244 -20.67 -13.32 -0.99
CA ALA A 244 -19.58 -12.38 -0.73
C ALA A 244 -20.05 -10.92 -0.69
N ILE A 245 -20.88 -10.52 -1.66
CA ILE A 245 -21.45 -9.17 -1.69
C ILE A 245 -22.28 -8.91 -0.43
N GLY A 246 -23.09 -9.86 0.02
CA GLY A 246 -23.85 -9.71 1.27
C GLY A 246 -22.95 -9.44 2.49
N GLY A 247 -21.90 -10.24 2.66
CA GLY A 247 -20.92 -10.04 3.72
C GLY A 247 -20.16 -8.72 3.60
N ASN A 248 -19.75 -8.33 2.40
CA ASN A 248 -19.00 -7.09 2.16
C ASN A 248 -19.85 -5.82 2.38
N LEU A 249 -21.11 -5.81 1.91
CA LEU A 249 -21.99 -4.65 2.06
C LEU A 249 -22.21 -4.27 3.53
N ALA A 250 -22.33 -5.26 4.41
CA ALA A 250 -22.43 -5.04 5.84
C ALA A 250 -21.06 -4.91 6.54
N GLY A 251 -20.07 -5.70 6.12
CA GLY A 251 -18.76 -5.79 6.77
C GLY A 251 -17.87 -4.57 6.53
N ALA A 252 -17.80 -4.04 5.31
CA ALA A 252 -16.96 -2.89 4.97
C ALA A 252 -17.28 -1.63 5.79
N PRO A 253 -18.54 -1.16 5.90
CA PRO A 253 -18.86 -0.04 6.78
C PRO A 253 -18.62 -0.39 8.26
N ALA A 254 -18.93 -1.61 8.70
CA ALA A 254 -18.71 -2.03 10.08
C ALA A 254 -17.23 -1.96 10.48
N LEU A 255 -16.32 -2.44 9.63
CA LEU A 255 -14.86 -2.37 9.82
C LEU A 255 -14.37 -0.95 10.14
N LEU A 256 -14.97 0.06 9.49
CA LEU A 256 -14.60 1.46 9.65
C LEU A 256 -15.22 2.14 10.89
N GLY A 257 -15.93 1.37 11.74
CA GLY A 257 -16.55 1.87 12.97
C GLY A 257 -18.01 2.29 12.81
N ASN A 258 -18.65 2.00 11.67
CA ASN A 258 -20.08 2.23 11.49
C ASN A 258 -20.91 1.09 12.11
N VAL A 259 -22.17 1.36 12.38
CA VAL A 259 -23.17 0.34 12.74
C VAL A 259 -24.15 0.17 11.58
N VAL A 260 -24.67 -1.04 11.43
CA VAL A 260 -25.33 -1.47 10.18
C VAL A 260 -26.65 -2.16 10.47
N VAL A 261 -27.66 -1.80 9.68
CA VAL A 261 -28.91 -2.56 9.53
C VAL A 261 -28.84 -3.30 8.22
N TRP A 262 -28.74 -4.63 8.25
CA TRP A 262 -28.56 -5.47 7.08
C TRP A 262 -29.84 -6.22 6.72
N LYS A 263 -30.42 -5.87 5.56
CA LYS A 263 -31.54 -6.60 4.94
C LYS A 263 -30.99 -7.51 3.81
N PRO A 264 -30.82 -8.82 4.07
CA PRO A 264 -30.37 -9.76 3.04
C PRO A 264 -31.46 -10.06 2.01
N SER A 265 -31.08 -10.50 0.82
CA SER A 265 -32.04 -11.03 -0.14
C SER A 265 -32.73 -12.28 0.41
N ASP A 266 -34.05 -12.34 0.24
CA ASP A 266 -34.90 -13.47 0.57
C ASP A 266 -34.44 -14.78 -0.10
N SER A 267 -33.76 -14.69 -1.25
CA SER A 267 -33.20 -15.83 -1.99
C SER A 267 -31.73 -16.14 -1.65
N ALA A 268 -31.14 -15.47 -0.66
CA ALA A 268 -29.79 -15.76 -0.15
C ALA A 268 -29.70 -15.68 1.39
N VAL A 269 -30.85 -15.69 2.09
CA VAL A 269 -30.91 -15.52 3.55
C VAL A 269 -30.15 -16.62 4.30
N LEU A 270 -30.16 -17.87 3.80
CA LEU A 270 -29.43 -18.98 4.40
C LEU A 270 -27.91 -18.76 4.40
N SER A 271 -27.32 -18.43 3.24
CA SER A 271 -25.88 -18.22 3.17
C SER A 271 -25.47 -16.92 3.89
N ASN A 272 -26.29 -15.87 3.84
CA ASN A 272 -26.08 -14.65 4.60
C ASN A 272 -26.23 -14.84 6.12
N TRP A 273 -27.08 -15.76 6.57
CA TRP A 273 -27.18 -16.15 7.98
C TRP A 273 -25.90 -16.85 8.45
N VAL A 274 -25.33 -17.75 7.64
CA VAL A 274 -24.03 -18.37 7.94
C VAL A 274 -22.94 -17.29 8.05
N VAL A 275 -22.89 -16.32 7.14
CA VAL A 275 -21.96 -15.18 7.24
C VAL A 275 -22.15 -14.39 8.54
N TYR A 276 -23.40 -14.11 8.92
CA TYR A 276 -23.70 -13.42 10.18
C TYR A 276 -23.17 -14.21 11.40
N LYS A 277 -23.40 -15.52 11.44
CA LYS A 277 -22.90 -16.39 12.52
C LYS A 277 -21.38 -16.44 12.58
N ILE A 278 -20.71 -16.46 11.43
CA ILE A 278 -19.25 -16.37 11.34
C ILE A 278 -18.75 -15.06 11.93
N LEU A 279 -19.34 -13.91 11.56
CA LEU A 279 -18.95 -12.61 12.10
C LEU A 279 -19.14 -12.55 13.62
N ARG A 280 -20.24 -13.13 14.14
CA ARG A 280 -20.50 -13.24 15.57
C ARG A 280 -19.47 -14.11 16.29
N GLU A 281 -19.11 -15.28 15.74
CA GLU A 281 -18.06 -16.14 16.29
C GLU A 281 -16.66 -15.49 16.20
N ALA A 282 -16.42 -14.68 15.17
CA ALA A 282 -15.20 -13.92 15.01
C ALA A 282 -15.04 -12.81 16.06
N GLY A 283 -16.12 -12.44 16.77
CA GLY A 283 -16.09 -11.48 17.86
C GLY A 283 -16.76 -10.15 17.56
N LEU A 284 -17.54 -10.04 16.47
CA LEU A 284 -18.32 -8.84 16.17
C LEU A 284 -19.24 -8.50 17.36
N PRO A 285 -19.15 -7.31 17.99
CA PRO A 285 -19.96 -6.97 19.16
C PRO A 285 -21.46 -6.94 18.89
N GLU A 286 -22.24 -7.11 19.96
CA GLU A 286 -23.71 -7.04 19.87
C GLU A 286 -24.15 -5.66 19.40
N GLY A 287 -25.13 -5.66 18.50
CA GLY A 287 -25.71 -4.44 17.95
C GLY A 287 -24.92 -3.76 16.83
N VAL A 288 -23.68 -4.19 16.51
CA VAL A 288 -22.90 -3.57 15.43
C VAL A 288 -23.53 -3.85 14.06
N ILE A 289 -23.94 -5.09 13.80
CA ILE A 289 -24.71 -5.48 12.62
C ILE A 289 -26.02 -6.10 13.09
N GLN A 290 -27.13 -5.53 12.64
CA GLN A 290 -28.49 -6.04 12.85
C GLN A 290 -28.89 -6.87 11.63
N PHE A 291 -29.31 -8.12 11.83
CA PHE A 291 -29.72 -9.01 10.75
C PHE A 291 -31.25 -8.98 10.64
N VAL A 292 -31.78 -8.28 9.64
CA VAL A 292 -33.23 -8.00 9.53
C VAL A 292 -33.79 -8.46 8.18
N PRO A 293 -33.83 -9.78 7.90
CA PRO A 293 -34.64 -10.28 6.80
C PRO A 293 -36.11 -9.86 6.99
N GLY A 294 -36.80 -9.52 5.91
CA GLY A 294 -38.11 -8.88 5.98
C GLY A 294 -38.55 -8.35 4.62
N ASP A 295 -39.81 -7.91 4.56
CA ASP A 295 -40.36 -7.28 3.36
C ASP A 295 -39.51 -6.07 2.95
N ALA A 296 -39.07 -6.06 1.69
CA ALA A 296 -38.12 -5.06 1.23
C ALA A 296 -38.70 -3.63 1.26
N VAL A 297 -40.02 -3.48 1.07
CA VAL A 297 -40.67 -2.17 1.07
C VAL A 297 -40.86 -1.67 2.51
N GLU A 298 -41.34 -2.51 3.42
CA GLU A 298 -41.54 -2.16 4.83
C GLU A 298 -40.21 -1.84 5.53
N VAL A 299 -39.20 -2.69 5.38
CA VAL A 299 -37.88 -2.49 6.01
C VAL A 299 -37.22 -1.21 5.49
N THR A 300 -37.25 -1.00 4.18
CA THR A 300 -36.65 0.21 3.57
C THR A 300 -37.38 1.47 3.98
N ARG A 301 -38.72 1.45 4.04
CA ARG A 301 -39.51 2.59 4.51
C ARG A 301 -39.14 2.97 5.93
N ALA A 302 -39.04 2.00 6.85
CA ALA A 302 -38.59 2.25 8.21
C ALA A 302 -37.19 2.87 8.26
N ALA A 303 -36.23 2.30 7.52
CA ALA A 303 -34.86 2.79 7.50
C ALA A 303 -34.75 4.23 6.96
N LEU A 304 -35.36 4.53 5.81
CA LEU A 304 -35.30 5.85 5.18
C LEU A 304 -36.16 6.92 5.87
N ALA A 305 -37.09 6.51 6.74
CA ALA A 305 -37.85 7.44 7.57
C ALA A 305 -37.02 7.97 8.77
N HIS A 306 -35.92 7.30 9.14
CA HIS A 306 -35.18 7.61 10.35
C HIS A 306 -34.20 8.78 10.18
N ARG A 307 -34.19 9.72 11.12
CA ARG A 307 -33.33 10.92 11.08
C ARG A 307 -31.82 10.61 11.07
N GLN A 308 -31.41 9.50 11.70
CA GLN A 308 -30.02 9.05 11.78
C GLN A 308 -29.59 8.14 10.61
N PHE A 309 -30.38 8.06 9.53
CA PHE A 309 -29.96 7.35 8.33
C PHE A 309 -28.74 8.06 7.69
N ALA A 310 -27.60 7.37 7.62
CA ALA A 310 -26.31 7.95 7.25
C ALA A 310 -25.78 7.50 5.89
N ALA A 311 -26.09 6.26 5.47
CA ALA A 311 -25.74 5.77 4.15
C ALA A 311 -26.60 4.59 3.71
N LEU A 312 -26.82 4.49 2.40
CA LEU A 312 -27.27 3.28 1.73
C LEU A 312 -26.06 2.58 1.11
N HIS A 313 -25.86 1.31 1.43
CA HIS A 313 -24.92 0.43 0.74
C HIS A 313 -25.70 -0.68 0.02
N TYR A 314 -25.86 -0.53 -1.28
CA TYR A 314 -26.84 -1.29 -2.06
C TYR A 314 -26.17 -2.13 -3.14
N THR A 315 -26.67 -3.34 -3.34
CA THR A 315 -26.54 -4.02 -4.63
C THR A 315 -27.84 -4.68 -5.03
N GLY A 316 -28.27 -4.46 -6.27
CA GLY A 316 -29.55 -4.97 -6.78
C GLY A 316 -29.97 -4.30 -8.09
N SER A 317 -31.27 -4.33 -8.41
CA SER A 317 -31.75 -3.82 -9.70
C SER A 317 -31.59 -2.29 -9.82
N THR A 318 -31.27 -1.84 -11.03
CA THR A 318 -31.16 -0.40 -11.36
C THR A 318 -32.45 0.37 -11.12
N ALA A 319 -33.62 -0.21 -11.41
CA ALA A 319 -34.91 0.44 -11.19
C ALA A 319 -35.17 0.74 -9.70
N VAL A 320 -34.90 -0.22 -8.82
CA VAL A 320 -35.02 -0.02 -7.37
C VAL A 320 -34.00 1.00 -6.88
N PHE A 321 -32.73 0.91 -7.31
CA PHE A 321 -31.72 1.86 -6.88
C PHE A 321 -32.07 3.31 -7.26
N ARG A 322 -32.55 3.56 -8.49
CA ARG A 322 -33.02 4.88 -8.93
C ARG A 322 -34.14 5.42 -8.04
N LYS A 323 -35.12 4.56 -7.70
CA LYS A 323 -36.21 4.91 -6.79
C LYS A 323 -35.68 5.31 -5.42
N LEU A 324 -34.81 4.49 -4.82
CA LEU A 324 -34.22 4.77 -3.52
C LEU A 324 -33.38 6.05 -3.53
N TYR A 325 -32.60 6.28 -4.58
CA TYR A 325 -31.81 7.49 -4.76
C TYR A 325 -32.71 8.73 -4.76
N GLY A 326 -33.83 8.69 -5.49
CA GLY A 326 -34.83 9.76 -5.52
C GLY A 326 -35.51 9.99 -4.16
N GLU A 327 -35.91 8.91 -3.47
CA GLU A 327 -36.52 8.98 -2.14
C GLU A 327 -35.58 9.57 -1.09
N ILE A 328 -34.30 9.22 -1.15
CA ILE A 328 -33.25 9.79 -0.30
C ILE A 328 -33.07 11.28 -0.63
N GLY A 329 -33.00 11.66 -1.91
CA GLY A 329 -32.92 13.05 -2.34
C GLY A 329 -34.10 13.89 -1.85
N ALA A 330 -35.32 13.37 -1.92
CA ALA A 330 -36.51 14.02 -1.38
C ALA A 330 -36.44 14.17 0.15
N GLY A 331 -35.91 13.16 0.86
CA GLY A 331 -35.67 13.24 2.30
C GLY A 331 -34.63 14.30 2.68
N VAL A 332 -33.56 14.45 1.89
CA VAL A 332 -32.56 15.51 2.05
C VAL A 332 -33.19 16.89 1.83
N ALA A 333 -33.91 17.07 0.73
CA ALA A 333 -34.58 18.33 0.41
C ALA A 333 -35.60 18.74 1.50
N GLY A 334 -36.27 17.76 2.11
CA GLY A 334 -37.19 17.98 3.22
C GLY A 334 -36.53 18.13 4.60
N GLY A 335 -35.20 18.12 4.71
CA GLY A 335 -34.48 18.26 5.99
C GLY A 335 -34.66 17.09 6.97
N ARG A 336 -35.01 15.89 6.48
CA ARG A 336 -35.32 14.72 7.32
C ARG A 336 -34.10 14.19 8.08
N TYR A 337 -32.93 14.22 7.46
CA TYR A 337 -31.73 13.54 7.96
C TYR A 337 -30.81 14.50 8.74
N ALA A 338 -30.10 13.97 9.74
CA ALA A 338 -29.15 14.75 10.54
C ALA A 338 -27.94 15.25 9.74
N GLY A 339 -27.52 14.48 8.74
CA GLY A 339 -26.51 14.85 7.75
C GLY A 339 -26.93 14.37 6.36
N TYR A 340 -26.08 14.57 5.35
CA TYR A 340 -26.34 14.12 3.99
C TYR A 340 -26.05 12.62 3.86
N PRO A 341 -27.06 11.76 3.63
CA PRO A 341 -26.80 10.33 3.52
C PRO A 341 -25.97 10.01 2.29
N ARG A 342 -24.98 9.12 2.43
CA ARG A 342 -24.17 8.67 1.30
C ARG A 342 -24.87 7.54 0.57
N VAL A 343 -25.02 7.67 -0.74
CA VAL A 343 -25.62 6.63 -1.57
C VAL A 343 -24.49 5.92 -2.31
N VAL A 344 -24.29 4.64 -1.99
CA VAL A 344 -23.27 3.76 -2.56
C VAL A 344 -24.00 2.57 -3.15
N GLY A 345 -23.89 2.36 -4.46
CA GLY A 345 -24.66 1.32 -5.13
C GLY A 345 -24.00 0.76 -6.36
N GLU A 346 -23.97 -0.56 -6.43
CA GLU A 346 -23.69 -1.33 -7.64
C GLU A 346 -25.02 -1.93 -8.14
N THR A 347 -25.25 -1.93 -9.44
CA THR A 347 -26.51 -2.40 -10.02
C THR A 347 -26.27 -3.32 -11.22
N GLY A 348 -27.16 -3.31 -12.19
CA GLY A 348 -27.12 -4.20 -13.35
C GLY A 348 -26.08 -3.84 -14.41
N GLY A 349 -25.93 -4.73 -15.38
CA GLY A 349 -25.09 -4.57 -16.54
C GLY A 349 -25.64 -5.27 -17.77
N LYS A 350 -25.44 -4.67 -18.95
CA LYS A 350 -25.62 -5.34 -20.25
C LYS A 350 -24.26 -5.49 -20.93
N ASN A 351 -23.49 -6.42 -20.41
CA ASN A 351 -22.06 -6.54 -20.69
C ASN A 351 -21.79 -7.12 -22.07
N PHE A 352 -20.71 -6.65 -22.70
CA PHE A 352 -20.39 -6.98 -24.09
C PHE A 352 -19.10 -7.78 -24.22
N HIS A 353 -19.07 -8.66 -25.22
CA HIS A 353 -17.82 -9.10 -25.86
C HIS A 353 -17.78 -8.54 -27.29
N LEU A 354 -16.65 -7.95 -27.67
CA LEU A 354 -16.38 -7.49 -29.03
C LEU A 354 -15.21 -8.29 -29.59
N VAL A 355 -15.47 -9.03 -30.66
CA VAL A 355 -14.45 -9.81 -31.37
C VAL A 355 -13.93 -8.95 -32.52
N HIS A 356 -12.61 -8.85 -32.66
CA HIS A 356 -11.95 -8.31 -33.84
C HIS A 356 -11.54 -9.46 -34.76
N ARG A 357 -11.39 -9.19 -36.06
CA ARG A 357 -11.01 -10.21 -37.07
C ARG A 357 -9.66 -10.90 -36.79
N SER A 358 -8.80 -10.30 -35.98
CA SER A 358 -7.52 -10.88 -35.55
C SER A 358 -7.58 -11.64 -34.23
N ALA A 359 -8.77 -11.88 -33.68
CA ALA A 359 -8.92 -12.61 -32.43
C ALA A 359 -8.51 -14.09 -32.56
N ASP A 360 -8.02 -14.66 -31.46
CA ASP A 360 -8.07 -16.10 -31.24
C ASP A 360 -9.54 -16.51 -31.06
N LEU A 361 -10.12 -17.13 -32.09
CA LEU A 361 -11.54 -17.45 -32.16
C LEU A 361 -11.93 -18.56 -31.17
N ASP A 362 -11.05 -19.52 -30.92
CA ASP A 362 -11.28 -20.61 -29.96
C ASP A 362 -11.38 -20.05 -28.54
N ASN A 363 -10.39 -19.24 -28.13
CA ASN A 363 -10.42 -18.57 -26.83
C ASN A 363 -11.64 -17.65 -26.72
N ALA A 364 -11.92 -16.84 -27.73
CA ALA A 364 -13.04 -15.91 -27.72
C ALA A 364 -14.40 -16.63 -27.60
N ALA A 365 -14.60 -17.75 -28.29
CA ALA A 365 -15.83 -18.54 -28.18
C ALA A 365 -15.98 -19.17 -26.80
N VAL A 366 -14.94 -19.86 -26.29
CA VAL A 366 -14.97 -20.51 -24.97
C VAL A 366 -15.19 -19.49 -23.84
N GLN A 367 -14.49 -18.35 -23.89
CA GLN A 367 -14.65 -17.28 -22.91
C GLN A 367 -16.03 -16.63 -22.99
N THR A 368 -16.63 -16.52 -24.18
CA THR A 368 -18.00 -16.03 -24.35
C THR A 368 -19.02 -16.99 -23.74
N VAL A 369 -18.90 -18.29 -23.98
CA VAL A 369 -19.77 -19.32 -23.37
C VAL A 369 -19.68 -19.26 -21.84
N ARG A 370 -18.46 -19.20 -21.28
CA ARG A 370 -18.27 -19.04 -19.84
C ARG A 370 -18.84 -17.72 -19.32
N GLY A 371 -18.55 -16.61 -19.99
CA GLY A 371 -19.02 -15.29 -19.62
C GLY A 371 -20.55 -15.16 -19.61
N ALA A 372 -21.23 -15.81 -20.55
CA ALA A 372 -22.68 -15.77 -20.69
C ALA A 372 -23.42 -16.75 -19.77
N PHE A 373 -22.86 -17.95 -19.54
CA PHE A 373 -23.63 -19.06 -18.96
C PHE A 373 -23.13 -19.58 -17.62
N GLU A 374 -21.93 -19.18 -17.14
CA GLU A 374 -21.55 -19.46 -15.75
C GLU A 374 -22.56 -18.85 -14.77
N PHE A 375 -23.01 -19.65 -13.81
CA PHE A 375 -24.09 -19.29 -12.90
C PHE A 375 -25.37 -18.82 -13.63
N GLN A 376 -25.70 -19.48 -14.74
CA GLN A 376 -26.89 -19.23 -15.54
C GLN A 376 -26.99 -17.77 -16.01
N GLY A 377 -25.87 -17.06 -16.20
CA GLY A 377 -25.87 -15.64 -16.56
C GLY A 377 -26.39 -14.71 -15.46
N GLN A 378 -26.55 -15.19 -14.22
CA GLN A 378 -27.03 -14.41 -13.07
C GLN A 378 -25.90 -13.66 -12.35
N LYS A 379 -25.01 -13.06 -13.14
CA LYS A 379 -23.95 -12.17 -12.67
C LYS A 379 -24.23 -10.78 -13.25
N CYS A 380 -24.04 -9.73 -12.46
CA CYS A 380 -24.10 -8.35 -12.97
C CYS A 380 -23.13 -8.15 -14.15
N SER A 381 -22.00 -8.88 -14.16
CA SER A 381 -20.97 -8.86 -15.21
C SER A 381 -21.15 -9.87 -16.35
N ALA A 382 -22.23 -10.68 -16.36
CA ALA A 382 -22.43 -11.72 -17.36
C ALA A 382 -22.48 -11.15 -18.79
N THR A 383 -21.74 -11.77 -19.71
CA THR A 383 -21.74 -11.41 -21.13
C THR A 383 -23.13 -11.69 -21.69
N SER A 384 -23.79 -10.65 -22.21
CA SER A 384 -25.17 -10.79 -22.70
C SER A 384 -25.39 -10.19 -24.09
N ARG A 385 -24.36 -9.53 -24.64
CA ARG A 385 -24.31 -9.09 -26.04
C ARG A 385 -22.92 -9.35 -26.62
N LEU A 386 -22.87 -9.97 -27.79
CA LEU A 386 -21.65 -10.34 -28.49
C LEU A 386 -21.64 -9.66 -29.86
N TYR A 387 -20.52 -9.05 -30.23
CA TYR A 387 -20.30 -8.40 -31.52
C TYR A 387 -19.19 -9.14 -32.26
N VAL A 388 -19.47 -9.66 -33.46
CA VAL A 388 -18.52 -10.50 -34.21
C VAL A 388 -18.40 -10.01 -35.67
N PRO A 389 -17.19 -9.96 -36.25
CA PRO A 389 -17.04 -9.54 -37.64
C PRO A 389 -17.55 -10.62 -38.60
N ARG A 390 -18.16 -10.21 -39.70
CA ARG A 390 -18.72 -11.10 -40.73
C ARG A 390 -17.66 -12.05 -41.29
N SER A 391 -16.42 -11.58 -41.48
CA SER A 391 -15.32 -12.37 -42.03
C SER A 391 -14.99 -13.64 -41.23
N VAL A 392 -15.18 -13.63 -39.91
CA VAL A 392 -14.88 -14.76 -39.01
C VAL A 392 -16.13 -15.42 -38.43
N TRP A 393 -17.31 -14.86 -38.66
CA TRP A 393 -18.56 -15.35 -38.09
C TRP A 393 -18.87 -16.83 -38.39
N PRO A 394 -18.66 -17.37 -39.61
CA PRO A 394 -18.97 -18.77 -39.88
C PRO A 394 -18.24 -19.75 -38.96
N GLU A 395 -16.93 -19.58 -38.79
CA GLU A 395 -16.08 -20.40 -37.91
C GLU A 395 -16.44 -20.18 -36.43
N PHE A 396 -16.59 -18.91 -36.04
CA PHE A 396 -16.92 -18.56 -34.66
C PHE A 396 -18.32 -19.09 -34.25
N LYS A 397 -19.32 -19.00 -35.14
CA LYS A 397 -20.70 -19.48 -34.92
C LYS A 397 -20.71 -20.98 -34.63
N GLU A 398 -19.98 -21.77 -35.43
CA GLU A 398 -19.88 -23.22 -35.24
C GLU A 398 -19.33 -23.57 -33.86
N LYS A 399 -18.19 -22.95 -33.49
CA LYS A 399 -17.55 -23.18 -32.18
C LYS A 399 -18.45 -22.74 -31.02
N LEU A 400 -19.03 -21.54 -31.10
CA LEU A 400 -19.94 -21.01 -30.07
C LEU A 400 -21.14 -21.94 -29.83
N ILE A 401 -21.77 -22.44 -30.89
CA ILE A 401 -22.91 -23.36 -30.80
C ILE A 401 -22.48 -24.71 -30.24
N SER A 402 -21.34 -25.25 -30.70
CA SER A 402 -20.80 -26.53 -30.22
C SER A 402 -20.52 -26.51 -28.72
N GLU A 403 -19.76 -25.51 -28.25
CA GLU A 403 -19.43 -25.35 -26.83
C GLU A 403 -20.70 -25.16 -25.98
N THR A 404 -21.69 -24.42 -26.49
CA THR A 404 -22.97 -24.20 -25.80
C THR A 404 -23.80 -25.49 -25.69
N ARG A 405 -23.86 -26.30 -26.75
CA ARG A 405 -24.59 -27.59 -26.77
C ARG A 405 -23.93 -28.64 -25.88
N ALA A 406 -22.62 -28.55 -25.65
CA ALA A 406 -21.89 -29.44 -24.76
C ALA A 406 -22.19 -29.18 -23.27
N LEU A 407 -22.76 -28.03 -22.92
CA LEU A 407 -23.09 -27.69 -21.53
C LEU A 407 -24.21 -28.58 -20.98
N LYS A 408 -23.96 -29.19 -19.81
CA LYS A 408 -24.97 -29.93 -19.07
C LYS A 408 -25.76 -29.02 -18.14
N VAL A 409 -27.09 -29.17 -18.20
CA VAL A 409 -28.06 -28.43 -17.38
C VAL A 409 -28.69 -29.40 -16.38
N GLY A 410 -28.71 -29.03 -15.10
CA GLY A 410 -29.34 -29.85 -14.06
C GLY A 410 -29.03 -29.40 -12.64
N PRO A 411 -29.33 -30.21 -11.62
CA PRO A 411 -29.10 -29.84 -10.22
C PRO A 411 -27.63 -29.49 -9.96
N PRO A 412 -27.34 -28.42 -9.20
CA PRO A 412 -25.96 -27.97 -8.92
C PRO A 412 -25.18 -28.93 -8.03
N THR A 413 -25.87 -29.87 -7.38
CA THR A 413 -25.27 -30.94 -6.57
C THR A 413 -24.70 -32.05 -7.43
N ASP A 414 -25.11 -32.19 -8.70
CA ASP A 414 -24.43 -33.08 -9.65
C ASP A 414 -23.23 -32.33 -10.26
N PRO A 415 -21.99 -32.79 -10.00
CA PRO A 415 -20.77 -32.12 -10.43
C PRO A 415 -20.55 -32.14 -11.94
N ALA A 416 -21.34 -32.91 -12.71
CA ALA A 416 -21.29 -32.88 -14.17
C ALA A 416 -22.02 -31.67 -14.76
N ASN A 417 -22.89 -31.00 -13.99
CA ASN A 417 -23.69 -29.88 -14.49
C ASN A 417 -22.93 -28.57 -14.43
N PHE A 418 -22.85 -27.90 -15.58
CA PHE A 418 -22.28 -26.57 -15.70
C PHE A 418 -23.33 -25.50 -15.36
N VAL A 419 -24.57 -25.72 -15.82
CA VAL A 419 -25.70 -24.81 -15.68
C VAL A 419 -26.70 -25.38 -14.68
N GLY A 420 -26.95 -24.64 -13.61
CA GLY A 420 -27.99 -24.89 -12.62
C GLY A 420 -29.33 -24.24 -12.96
N PRO A 421 -30.25 -24.13 -11.98
CA PRO A 421 -31.49 -23.37 -12.10
C PRO A 421 -31.26 -21.84 -11.98
N VAL A 422 -32.16 -21.04 -12.53
CA VAL A 422 -32.27 -19.61 -12.17
C VAL A 422 -32.94 -19.46 -10.79
N ILE A 423 -32.77 -18.30 -10.16
CA ILE A 423 -32.96 -18.17 -8.70
C ILE A 423 -34.39 -18.43 -8.20
N HIS A 424 -35.42 -17.99 -8.92
CA HIS A 424 -36.81 -18.06 -8.46
C HIS A 424 -37.81 -17.91 -9.63
N ALA A 425 -39.09 -18.21 -9.36
CA ALA A 425 -40.19 -18.17 -10.33
C ALA A 425 -40.29 -16.87 -11.16
N ALA A 426 -40.12 -15.70 -10.54
CA ALA A 426 -40.21 -14.42 -11.27
C ALA A 426 -39.07 -14.24 -12.30
N SER A 427 -37.88 -14.79 -12.04
CA SER A 427 -36.75 -14.77 -12.98
C SER A 427 -36.98 -15.79 -14.09
N PHE A 428 -37.49 -16.97 -13.75
CA PHE A 428 -37.88 -17.99 -14.72
C PHE A 428 -38.93 -17.45 -15.70
N GLU A 429 -40.04 -16.92 -15.19
CA GLU A 429 -41.13 -16.41 -16.01
C GLU A 429 -40.68 -15.24 -16.91
N LYS A 430 -39.83 -14.34 -16.40
CA LYS A 430 -39.22 -13.28 -17.20
C LYS A 430 -38.41 -13.85 -18.38
N LEU A 431 -37.55 -14.83 -18.12
CA LEU A 431 -36.70 -15.43 -19.14
C LEU A 431 -37.50 -16.28 -20.12
N ARG A 432 -38.50 -17.02 -19.64
CA ARG A 432 -39.46 -17.78 -20.44
C ARG A 432 -40.13 -16.88 -21.48
N ARG A 433 -40.68 -15.74 -21.04
CA ARG A 433 -41.30 -14.75 -21.94
C ARG A 433 -40.33 -14.22 -22.97
N VAL A 434 -39.13 -13.81 -22.54
CA VAL A 434 -38.10 -13.30 -23.46
C VAL A 434 -37.74 -14.34 -24.53
N ILE A 435 -37.63 -15.62 -24.15
CA ILE A 435 -37.34 -16.71 -25.09
C ILE A 435 -38.53 -16.93 -26.04
N ASP A 436 -39.76 -16.99 -25.54
CA ASP A 436 -40.96 -17.21 -26.35
C ASP A 436 -41.23 -16.07 -27.33
N GLU A 437 -41.03 -14.82 -26.91
CA GLU A 437 -41.20 -13.61 -27.70
C GLU A 437 -40.10 -13.53 -28.77
N SER A 438 -38.83 -13.67 -28.36
CA SER A 438 -37.69 -13.62 -29.30
C SER A 438 -37.74 -14.76 -30.32
N SER A 439 -38.21 -15.96 -29.95
CA SER A 439 -38.31 -17.08 -30.92
C SER A 439 -39.38 -16.88 -31.99
N LYS A 440 -40.29 -15.90 -31.81
CA LYS A 440 -41.35 -15.54 -32.77
C LYS A 440 -41.03 -14.26 -33.56
N ASP A 441 -39.98 -13.55 -33.16
CA ASP A 441 -39.60 -12.28 -33.75
C ASP A 441 -38.73 -12.51 -35.01
N PRO A 442 -39.15 -12.03 -36.20
CA PRO A 442 -38.40 -12.22 -37.44
C PRO A 442 -37.07 -11.43 -37.49
N GLU A 443 -36.81 -10.49 -36.56
CA GLU A 443 -35.54 -9.75 -36.48
C GLU A 443 -34.42 -10.51 -35.73
N VAL A 444 -34.73 -11.66 -35.15
CA VAL A 444 -33.78 -12.53 -34.44
C VAL A 444 -33.84 -13.98 -34.93
N GLU A 445 -32.69 -14.65 -34.97
CA GLU A 445 -32.55 -16.07 -35.29
C GLU A 445 -32.08 -16.83 -34.05
N LEU A 446 -32.81 -17.88 -33.65
CA LEU A 446 -32.38 -18.78 -32.58
C LEU A 446 -31.26 -19.71 -33.07
N LEU A 447 -30.05 -19.55 -32.53
CA LEU A 447 -28.88 -20.37 -32.91
C LEU A 447 -28.75 -21.65 -32.08
N ALA A 448 -29.03 -21.55 -30.78
CA ALA A 448 -28.92 -22.64 -29.82
C ALA A 448 -29.84 -22.37 -28.62
N GLY A 449 -30.31 -23.43 -27.96
CA GLY A 449 -31.13 -23.33 -26.75
C GLY A 449 -32.62 -23.20 -27.02
N GLY A 450 -33.27 -22.26 -26.33
CA GLY A 450 -34.72 -22.00 -26.45
C GLY A 450 -35.59 -22.95 -25.61
N LYS A 451 -35.00 -23.67 -24.65
CA LYS A 451 -35.70 -24.63 -23.78
C LYS A 451 -35.71 -24.14 -22.33
N TYR A 452 -36.79 -24.43 -21.63
CA TYR A 452 -36.96 -24.15 -20.21
C TYR A 452 -37.91 -25.19 -19.60
N ASP A 453 -37.78 -25.43 -18.30
CA ASP A 453 -38.63 -26.35 -17.54
C ASP A 453 -38.66 -25.90 -16.07
N ASP A 454 -39.86 -25.62 -15.55
CA ASP A 454 -40.12 -25.33 -14.13
C ASP A 454 -40.90 -26.44 -13.42
N SER A 455 -41.00 -27.65 -13.98
CA SER A 455 -41.73 -28.75 -13.34
C SER A 455 -41.13 -29.17 -11.99
N LYS A 456 -39.81 -29.04 -11.82
CA LYS A 456 -39.08 -29.41 -10.60
C LYS A 456 -38.25 -28.27 -10.02
N GLY A 457 -37.44 -27.62 -10.85
CA GLY A 457 -36.61 -26.47 -10.48
C GLY A 457 -36.68 -25.47 -11.63
N PHE A 458 -36.20 -24.24 -11.43
CA PHE A 458 -36.34 -23.19 -12.42
C PHE A 458 -35.25 -23.28 -13.51
N TYR A 459 -35.32 -24.25 -14.41
CA TYR A 459 -34.25 -24.49 -15.40
C TYR A 459 -34.50 -23.70 -16.70
N VAL A 460 -33.53 -22.87 -17.09
CA VAL A 460 -33.49 -22.18 -18.38
C VAL A 460 -32.22 -22.60 -19.09
N HIS A 461 -32.33 -23.16 -20.29
CA HIS A 461 -31.16 -23.61 -21.05
C HIS A 461 -30.41 -22.41 -21.65
N PRO A 462 -29.07 -22.50 -21.76
CA PRO A 462 -28.25 -21.54 -22.51
C PRO A 462 -28.84 -21.27 -23.89
N THR A 463 -29.21 -20.01 -24.14
CA THR A 463 -29.92 -19.60 -25.34
C THR A 463 -29.17 -18.49 -26.05
N ILE A 464 -29.00 -18.62 -27.37
CA ILE A 464 -28.27 -17.68 -28.21
C ILE A 464 -29.18 -17.22 -29.35
N PHE A 465 -29.36 -15.91 -29.46
CA PHE A 465 -30.08 -15.26 -30.56
C PHE A 465 -29.12 -14.42 -31.39
N GLU A 466 -29.17 -14.54 -32.72
CA GLU A 466 -28.49 -13.65 -33.68
C GLU A 466 -29.44 -12.55 -34.13
N THR A 467 -28.98 -11.30 -34.24
CA THR A 467 -29.75 -10.21 -34.84
C THR A 467 -28.87 -9.33 -35.73
N ARG A 468 -29.47 -8.86 -36.82
CA ARG A 468 -28.87 -7.84 -37.70
C ARG A 468 -29.24 -6.42 -37.26
N ASN A 469 -30.21 -6.26 -36.37
CA ASN A 469 -30.64 -4.96 -35.84
C ASN A 469 -29.82 -4.62 -34.57
N PRO A 470 -28.84 -3.70 -34.64
CA PRO A 470 -28.04 -3.34 -33.47
C PRO A 470 -28.82 -2.62 -32.35
N ALA A 471 -30.04 -2.14 -32.65
CA ALA A 471 -30.93 -1.51 -31.69
C ALA A 471 -31.94 -2.49 -31.05
N HIS A 472 -31.91 -3.76 -31.42
CA HIS A 472 -32.88 -4.75 -30.95
C HIS A 472 -32.84 -4.91 -29.41
N PRO A 473 -33.99 -5.05 -28.71
CA PRO A 473 -34.04 -5.18 -27.25
C PRO A 473 -33.17 -6.30 -26.66
N ILE A 474 -32.92 -7.38 -27.42
CA ILE A 474 -32.03 -8.48 -27.01
C ILE A 474 -30.61 -7.99 -26.65
N LEU A 475 -30.15 -6.89 -27.27
CA LEU A 475 -28.83 -6.31 -27.06
C LEU A 475 -28.80 -5.20 -26.02
N ASN A 476 -29.92 -4.62 -25.60
CA ASN A 476 -29.92 -3.46 -24.68
C ASN A 476 -30.64 -3.71 -23.35
N THR A 477 -31.49 -4.75 -23.25
CA THR A 477 -32.26 -5.07 -22.05
C THR A 477 -31.57 -6.12 -21.17
N GLU A 478 -31.40 -5.84 -19.88
CA GLU A 478 -30.79 -6.77 -18.93
C GLU A 478 -31.80 -7.85 -18.49
N PHE A 479 -31.51 -9.12 -18.85
CA PHE A 479 -32.37 -10.25 -18.51
C PHE A 479 -31.92 -11.01 -17.26
N PHE A 480 -30.65 -10.91 -16.87
CA PHE A 480 -30.09 -11.60 -15.70
C PHE A 480 -30.35 -13.12 -15.74
N GLY A 481 -30.00 -13.74 -16.86
CA GLY A 481 -30.23 -15.16 -17.15
C GLY A 481 -29.41 -15.61 -18.36
N PRO A 482 -29.48 -16.89 -18.75
CA PRO A 482 -28.56 -17.49 -19.72
C PRO A 482 -29.01 -17.22 -21.15
N VAL A 483 -29.14 -15.95 -21.52
CA VAL A 483 -29.57 -15.46 -22.85
C VAL A 483 -28.52 -14.51 -23.42
N LEU A 484 -27.94 -14.89 -24.55
CA LEU A 484 -26.91 -14.13 -25.28
C LEU A 484 -27.48 -13.61 -26.60
N GLY A 485 -27.45 -12.29 -26.81
CA GLY A 485 -27.68 -11.68 -28.12
C GLY A 485 -26.39 -11.54 -28.91
N VAL A 486 -26.39 -11.84 -30.19
CA VAL A 486 -25.24 -11.75 -31.09
C VAL A 486 -25.55 -10.78 -32.23
N HIS A 487 -24.66 -9.84 -32.47
CA HIS A 487 -24.70 -8.94 -33.61
C HIS A 487 -23.48 -9.17 -34.51
N VAL A 488 -23.74 -9.51 -35.77
CA VAL A 488 -22.68 -9.69 -36.78
C VAL A 488 -22.51 -8.40 -37.55
N TYR A 489 -21.35 -7.76 -37.39
CA TYR A 489 -21.04 -6.49 -38.08
C TYR A 489 -20.22 -6.73 -39.35
N ASP A 490 -20.40 -5.89 -40.36
CA ASP A 490 -19.62 -5.96 -41.60
C ASP A 490 -18.27 -5.27 -41.41
N ASP A 491 -17.22 -6.06 -41.27
CA ASP A 491 -15.85 -5.60 -41.03
C ASP A 491 -15.11 -5.18 -42.30
N MET A 492 -15.79 -5.22 -43.45
CA MET A 492 -15.29 -4.69 -44.73
C MET A 492 -16.20 -3.56 -45.26
N ALA A 493 -17.12 -3.06 -44.43
CA ALA A 493 -18.06 -2.02 -44.82
C ALA A 493 -17.34 -0.78 -45.39
N GLY A 494 -17.71 -0.39 -46.61
CA GLY A 494 -17.09 0.76 -47.29
C GLY A 494 -15.63 0.56 -47.72
N GLY A 495 -15.09 -0.67 -47.67
CA GLY A 495 -13.72 -0.99 -48.08
C GLY A 495 -12.64 -0.61 -47.07
N ASP A 496 -13.01 -0.21 -45.85
CA ASP A 496 -12.09 0.26 -44.81
C ASP A 496 -12.34 -0.51 -43.49
N PRO A 497 -11.54 -1.55 -43.20
CA PRO A 497 -11.72 -2.37 -42.01
C PRO A 497 -11.45 -1.65 -40.69
N GLU A 498 -10.57 -0.66 -40.69
CA GLU A 498 -10.26 0.12 -39.49
C GLU A 498 -11.44 1.03 -39.15
N LYS A 499 -12.00 1.70 -40.17
CA LYS A 499 -13.22 2.48 -40.01
C LYS A 499 -14.40 1.60 -39.62
N ALA A 500 -14.56 0.41 -40.21
CA ALA A 500 -15.63 -0.52 -39.84
C ALA A 500 -15.52 -0.95 -38.36
N PHE A 501 -14.30 -1.22 -37.88
CA PHE A 501 -14.06 -1.50 -36.47
C PHE A 501 -14.35 -0.28 -35.58
N ALA A 502 -13.97 0.91 -36.02
CA ALA A 502 -14.30 2.15 -35.32
C ALA A 502 -15.81 2.39 -35.21
N ASP A 503 -16.56 2.09 -36.27
CA ASP A 503 -18.01 2.25 -36.30
C ASP A 503 -18.72 1.23 -35.42
N VAL A 504 -18.28 -0.03 -35.37
CA VAL A 504 -18.85 -1.00 -34.42
C VAL A 504 -18.55 -0.63 -32.97
N CYS A 505 -17.38 -0.06 -32.65
CA CYS A 505 -17.12 0.46 -31.30
C CYS A 505 -18.13 1.54 -30.88
N LYS A 506 -18.53 2.44 -31.80
CA LYS A 506 -19.61 3.42 -31.52
C LYS A 506 -20.96 2.73 -31.28
N VAL A 507 -21.26 1.68 -32.05
CA VAL A 507 -22.47 0.87 -31.83
C VAL A 507 -22.44 0.24 -30.44
N VAL A 508 -21.34 -0.42 -30.06
CA VAL A 508 -21.18 -1.07 -28.75
C VAL A 508 -21.38 -0.05 -27.61
N ASP A 509 -20.78 1.12 -27.73
CA ASP A 509 -20.87 2.22 -26.75
C ASP A 509 -22.30 2.76 -26.62
N GLY A 510 -23.00 2.96 -27.73
CA GLY A 510 -24.34 3.55 -27.79
C GLY A 510 -25.52 2.59 -27.58
N THR A 511 -25.30 1.27 -27.65
CA THR A 511 -26.40 0.28 -27.58
C THR A 511 -27.10 0.25 -26.21
N SER A 512 -26.36 0.49 -25.11
CA SER A 512 -26.87 0.26 -23.75
C SER A 512 -26.60 1.43 -22.82
N GLU A 513 -27.56 1.70 -21.91
CA GLU A 513 -27.39 2.66 -20.82
C GLU A 513 -26.43 2.17 -19.72
N TYR A 514 -26.04 0.89 -19.73
CA TYR A 514 -25.14 0.31 -18.74
C TYR A 514 -23.67 0.50 -19.09
N GLY A 515 -22.82 0.52 -18.08
CA GLY A 515 -21.38 0.76 -18.18
C GLY A 515 -20.55 -0.09 -17.24
N LEU A 516 -20.94 -1.36 -17.01
CA LEU A 516 -20.33 -2.22 -16.00
C LEU A 516 -19.08 -2.95 -16.50
N THR A 517 -19.24 -3.98 -17.35
CA THR A 517 -18.10 -4.74 -17.87
C THR A 517 -18.16 -4.93 -19.38
N GLY A 518 -16.99 -5.09 -20.00
CA GLY A 518 -16.88 -5.38 -21.43
C GLY A 518 -15.52 -5.96 -21.78
N ALA A 519 -15.48 -6.84 -22.78
CA ALA A 519 -14.25 -7.47 -23.23
C ALA A 519 -14.01 -7.27 -24.72
N VAL A 520 -12.75 -7.12 -25.12
CA VAL A 520 -12.30 -7.11 -26.51
C VAL A 520 -11.38 -8.29 -26.76
N PHE A 521 -11.66 -9.05 -27.82
CA PHE A 521 -10.81 -10.14 -28.29
C PHE A 521 -10.11 -9.70 -29.56
N ALA A 522 -8.77 -9.59 -29.53
CA ALA A 522 -7.93 -9.18 -30.65
C ALA A 522 -6.46 -9.55 -30.38
N ALA A 523 -5.76 -10.04 -31.41
CA ALA A 523 -4.29 -10.12 -31.39
C ALA A 523 -3.62 -8.81 -31.87
N ASP A 524 -4.35 -8.02 -32.66
CA ASP A 524 -3.87 -6.73 -33.17
C ASP A 524 -3.83 -5.68 -32.05
N ARG A 525 -2.64 -5.19 -31.74
CA ARG A 525 -2.41 -4.21 -30.68
C ARG A 525 -2.98 -2.83 -30.99
N ALA A 526 -3.05 -2.44 -32.26
CA ALA A 526 -3.69 -1.17 -32.66
C ALA A 526 -5.20 -1.26 -32.45
N ALA A 527 -5.82 -2.39 -32.79
CA ALA A 527 -7.24 -2.63 -32.53
C ALA A 527 -7.56 -2.67 -31.02
N VAL A 528 -6.72 -3.35 -30.21
CA VAL A 528 -6.86 -3.32 -28.74
C VAL A 528 -6.80 -1.90 -28.22
N ARG A 529 -5.76 -1.13 -28.60
CA ARG A 529 -5.57 0.24 -28.13
C ARG A 529 -6.72 1.15 -28.55
N PHE A 530 -7.17 1.03 -29.80
CA PHE A 530 -8.30 1.77 -30.30
C PHE A 530 -9.57 1.48 -29.48
N ALA A 531 -9.84 0.21 -29.20
CA ALA A 531 -11.03 -0.17 -28.44
C ALA A 531 -10.96 0.25 -26.97
N GLU A 532 -9.77 0.20 -26.32
CA GLU A 532 -9.55 0.76 -24.98
C GLU A 532 -9.97 2.24 -24.91
N ASP A 533 -9.63 3.01 -25.95
CA ASP A 533 -9.92 4.44 -26.01
C ASP A 533 -11.37 4.72 -26.41
N ALA A 534 -11.89 4.02 -27.42
CA ALA A 534 -13.24 4.19 -27.95
C ALA A 534 -14.34 3.70 -26.99
N LEU A 535 -14.06 2.68 -26.17
CA LEU A 535 -15.03 2.05 -25.26
C LEU A 535 -14.80 2.45 -23.78
N ARG A 536 -13.96 3.46 -23.52
CA ARG A 536 -13.62 3.93 -22.16
C ARG A 536 -14.85 4.25 -21.30
N GLY A 537 -15.92 4.74 -21.91
CA GLY A 537 -17.18 5.06 -21.23
C GLY A 537 -18.14 3.87 -21.07
N ALA A 538 -17.94 2.78 -21.80
CA ALA A 538 -18.89 1.66 -21.92
C ALA A 538 -18.64 0.54 -20.90
N ALA A 539 -17.50 0.53 -20.20
CA ALA A 539 -17.18 -0.48 -19.21
C ALA A 539 -16.30 0.10 -18.09
N GLY A 540 -16.74 -0.02 -16.84
CA GLY A 540 -15.92 0.27 -15.66
C GLY A 540 -14.87 -0.81 -15.38
N ASN A 541 -15.12 -2.05 -15.81
CA ASN A 541 -14.13 -3.13 -15.86
C ASN A 541 -13.99 -3.60 -17.32
N PHE A 542 -12.88 -3.23 -17.96
CA PHE A 542 -12.57 -3.55 -19.35
C PHE A 542 -11.55 -4.69 -19.42
N TYR A 543 -11.83 -5.68 -20.26
CA TYR A 543 -11.05 -6.92 -20.36
C TYR A 543 -10.48 -7.08 -21.77
N VAL A 544 -9.29 -7.65 -21.89
CA VAL A 544 -8.65 -7.97 -23.18
C VAL A 544 -8.36 -9.46 -23.22
N ASN A 545 -8.83 -10.13 -24.28
CA ASN A 545 -8.63 -11.56 -24.55
C ASN A 545 -9.07 -12.52 -23.43
N CYS A 546 -10.01 -12.10 -22.58
CA CYS A 546 -10.64 -12.91 -21.53
C CYS A 546 -12.10 -12.50 -21.31
N LYS A 547 -12.87 -13.35 -20.64
CA LYS A 547 -14.30 -13.09 -20.36
C LYS A 547 -14.51 -11.86 -19.48
N SER A 548 -15.65 -11.17 -19.63
CA SER A 548 -16.01 -9.96 -18.86
C SER A 548 -16.37 -10.20 -17.38
N THR A 549 -16.21 -11.42 -16.87
CA THR A 549 -16.62 -11.83 -15.53
C THR A 549 -15.44 -12.32 -14.69
N GLY A 550 -15.63 -12.40 -13.37
CA GLY A 550 -14.65 -13.00 -12.46
C GLY A 550 -13.54 -12.04 -12.04
N ALA A 551 -13.91 -10.79 -11.76
CA ALA A 551 -13.03 -9.86 -11.06
C ALA A 551 -12.61 -10.46 -9.71
N VAL A 552 -11.32 -10.37 -9.41
CA VAL A 552 -10.73 -10.85 -8.16
C VAL A 552 -10.37 -9.64 -7.32
N VAL A 553 -10.78 -9.65 -6.05
CA VAL A 553 -10.48 -8.59 -5.07
C VAL A 553 -8.96 -8.39 -4.99
N GLY A 554 -8.49 -7.15 -4.95
CA GLY A 554 -7.05 -6.86 -4.97
C GLY A 554 -6.40 -6.90 -6.35
N GLN A 555 -7.10 -7.37 -7.39
CA GLN A 555 -6.58 -7.40 -8.75
C GLN A 555 -7.41 -6.53 -9.71
N GLN A 556 -8.74 -6.69 -9.73
CA GLN A 556 -9.64 -5.89 -10.56
C GLN A 556 -10.77 -5.29 -9.72
N PRO A 557 -10.55 -4.15 -9.03
CA PRO A 557 -11.61 -3.48 -8.29
C PRO A 557 -12.88 -3.32 -9.13
N PHE A 558 -14.01 -3.75 -8.59
CA PHE A 558 -15.22 -4.00 -9.36
C PHE A 558 -16.20 -2.84 -9.23
N GLY A 559 -16.71 -2.36 -10.36
CA GLY A 559 -17.79 -1.38 -10.41
C GLY A 559 -17.87 -0.66 -11.75
N GLY A 560 -19.00 0.00 -12.02
CA GLY A 560 -19.24 0.69 -13.28
C GLY A 560 -20.10 1.92 -13.15
N ALA A 561 -19.96 2.83 -14.11
CA ALA A 561 -20.70 4.09 -14.17
C ALA A 561 -22.00 3.93 -14.99
N ARG A 562 -22.53 5.04 -15.52
CA ARG A 562 -23.82 5.11 -16.23
C ARG A 562 -24.95 4.53 -15.37
N ALA A 563 -25.84 3.72 -15.95
CA ALA A 563 -26.91 3.05 -15.21
C ALA A 563 -26.43 1.90 -14.29
N SER A 564 -25.13 1.57 -14.28
CA SER A 564 -24.59 0.43 -13.53
C SER A 564 -24.26 0.74 -12.07
N GLY A 565 -24.18 2.00 -11.65
CA GLY A 565 -23.98 2.32 -10.25
C GLY A 565 -23.21 3.61 -10.02
N THR A 566 -22.73 3.77 -8.79
CA THR A 566 -21.92 4.91 -8.33
C THR A 566 -20.42 4.72 -8.57
N ASN A 567 -19.99 3.52 -8.98
CA ASN A 567 -18.61 3.19 -9.35
C ASN A 567 -17.60 3.48 -8.23
N ASP A 568 -17.96 3.20 -6.98
CA ASP A 568 -17.08 3.39 -5.82
C ASP A 568 -15.98 2.31 -5.73
N LYS A 569 -16.01 1.32 -6.64
CA LYS A 569 -15.03 0.25 -6.82
C LYS A 569 -14.87 -0.64 -5.58
N ALA A 570 -15.79 -1.60 -5.44
CA ALA A 570 -15.69 -2.64 -4.42
C ALA A 570 -14.35 -3.39 -4.53
N GLY A 571 -13.72 -3.65 -3.38
CA GLY A 571 -12.37 -4.19 -3.31
C GLY A 571 -11.27 -3.13 -3.52
N SER A 572 -11.50 -1.89 -3.11
CA SER A 572 -10.50 -0.81 -3.12
C SER A 572 -10.69 0.19 -1.97
N VAL A 573 -9.68 1.03 -1.75
CA VAL A 573 -9.72 2.17 -0.80
C VAL A 573 -10.85 3.16 -1.11
N ASN A 574 -11.22 3.32 -2.39
CA ASN A 574 -12.27 4.26 -2.80
C ASN A 574 -13.62 3.95 -2.15
N LEU A 575 -14.00 2.66 -2.11
CA LEU A 575 -15.22 2.20 -1.44
C LEU A 575 -15.18 2.54 0.05
N LEU A 576 -14.04 2.26 0.71
CA LEU A 576 -13.89 2.52 2.15
C LEU A 576 -13.98 4.00 2.49
N GLY A 577 -13.44 4.88 1.63
CA GLY A 577 -13.60 6.33 1.73
C GLY A 577 -15.07 6.78 1.80
N ARG A 578 -16.00 6.00 1.26
CA ARG A 578 -17.44 6.27 1.32
C ARG A 578 -18.06 6.08 2.70
N PHE A 579 -17.38 5.44 3.65
CA PHE A 579 -17.92 5.20 5.00
C PHE A 579 -17.16 5.90 6.12
N VAL A 580 -16.37 6.93 5.78
CA VAL A 580 -15.64 7.80 6.73
C VAL A 580 -15.88 9.28 6.46
N SER A 581 -15.90 10.09 7.52
CA SER A 581 -15.99 11.56 7.51
C SER A 581 -14.72 12.16 8.12
N VAL A 582 -13.86 12.72 7.26
CA VAL A 582 -12.53 13.20 7.65
C VAL A 582 -12.63 14.51 8.44
N ARG A 583 -11.90 14.59 9.54
CA ARG A 583 -11.68 15.83 10.32
C ARG A 583 -10.21 16.19 10.27
N SER A 584 -9.91 17.42 9.85
CA SER A 584 -8.56 17.99 9.98
C SER A 584 -8.40 18.62 11.36
N ILE A 585 -7.29 18.30 12.02
CA ILE A 585 -6.92 18.84 13.32
C ILE A 585 -5.61 19.61 13.14
N LYS A 586 -5.61 20.90 13.47
CA LYS A 586 -4.43 21.76 13.51
C LYS A 586 -4.13 22.08 14.97
N GLU A 587 -2.89 21.87 15.37
CA GLU A 587 -2.37 22.27 16.67
C GLU A 587 -1.24 23.27 16.45
N GLU A 588 -1.34 24.44 17.08
CA GLU A 588 -0.29 25.46 17.08
C GLU A 588 0.45 25.40 18.43
N PHE A 589 1.77 25.30 18.37
CA PHE A 589 2.61 25.24 19.58
C PHE A 589 2.95 26.63 20.13
N GLY A 590 2.92 27.65 19.27
CA GLY A 590 3.13 29.04 19.65
C GLY A 590 1.83 29.73 20.08
N ALA A 591 1.91 30.63 21.05
CA ALA A 591 0.78 31.46 21.43
C ALA A 591 0.68 32.71 20.53
N ALA A 592 -0.54 33.07 20.15
CA ALA A 592 -0.81 34.42 19.64
C ALA A 592 -0.88 35.40 20.82
N GLU A 593 0.16 36.21 21.01
CA GLU A 593 0.24 37.14 22.15
C GLU A 593 -0.52 38.45 21.90
N ARG A 594 -0.72 38.82 20.63
CA ARG A 594 -1.35 40.08 20.24
C ARG A 594 -2.26 39.87 19.04
N VAL A 595 -3.38 40.60 19.02
CA VAL A 595 -4.34 40.60 17.92
C VAL A 595 -3.83 41.33 16.66
N PRO A 596 -3.14 42.49 16.76
CA PRO A 596 -2.65 43.18 15.57
C PRO A 596 -1.55 42.40 14.85
N TYR A 597 -1.63 42.35 13.53
CA TYR A 597 -0.50 41.92 12.71
C TYR A 597 0.60 42.99 12.75
N VAL A 598 1.87 42.57 12.65
CA VAL A 598 3.03 43.49 12.65
C VAL A 598 2.92 44.54 11.54
N SER A 599 2.24 44.23 10.43
CA SER A 599 1.92 45.15 9.35
C SER A 599 1.01 46.33 9.73
N TYR A 600 0.27 46.24 10.85
CA TYR A 600 -0.60 47.30 11.37
C TYR A 600 0.08 48.20 12.40
N VAL A 601 1.30 47.88 12.82
CA VAL A 601 2.05 48.78 13.69
C VAL A 601 2.51 49.95 12.82
N HIS A 602 1.70 51.01 12.79
CA HIS A 602 2.21 52.33 12.45
C HIS A 602 3.36 52.61 13.42
N ILE A 603 4.60 52.53 12.91
CA ILE A 603 5.75 53.13 13.59
C ILE A 603 5.33 54.59 13.83
N PRO A 604 5.17 55.04 15.09
CA PRO A 604 4.84 56.43 15.32
C PRO A 604 6.01 57.24 14.74
N PHE A 605 5.71 58.10 13.78
CA PHE A 605 6.64 59.03 13.13
C PHE A 605 7.33 60.02 14.11
N ALA A 606 7.14 59.82 15.42
CA ALA A 606 7.66 60.63 16.51
C ALA A 606 9.04 60.17 17.04
N TRP A 607 9.63 59.08 16.54
CA TRP A 607 10.95 58.61 17.00
C TRP A 607 12.13 58.98 16.08
N LEU A 608 11.90 59.69 14.98
CA LEU A 608 12.93 60.06 13.99
C LEU A 608 13.40 61.53 14.01
N PHE A 609 12.99 62.34 14.99
CA PHE A 609 13.37 63.77 15.08
C PHE A 609 14.03 64.22 16.41
N LYS A 610 14.72 63.33 17.12
CA LYS A 610 15.51 63.70 18.31
C LYS A 610 16.93 63.14 18.30
N THR A 611 17.72 63.50 17.29
CA THR A 611 19.18 63.69 17.41
C THR A 611 19.69 64.40 16.15
N ASN A 612 19.63 65.73 16.17
CA ASN A 612 20.41 66.57 15.25
C ASN A 612 21.89 66.43 15.63
N LEU A 613 22.66 65.70 14.83
CA LEU A 613 24.09 65.98 14.67
C LEU A 613 24.46 65.76 13.19
N TYR A 614 24.28 66.83 12.41
CA TYR A 614 24.86 66.97 11.09
C TYR A 614 26.16 67.77 11.23
N LEU A 615 27.31 67.16 10.92
CA LEU A 615 28.48 67.88 10.43
C LEU A 615 29.12 67.10 9.27
N LYS A 616 28.86 67.62 8.07
CA LYS A 616 29.68 67.59 6.84
C LYS A 616 31.08 68.17 7.15
N PHE A 617 32.21 67.92 6.50
CA PHE A 617 32.65 67.48 5.15
C PHE A 617 34.18 67.21 5.27
N GLY A 618 34.81 66.52 4.31
CA GLY A 618 36.21 66.84 3.94
C GLY A 618 37.13 65.64 3.70
N SER A 619 37.89 65.74 2.61
CA SER A 619 38.75 64.77 1.92
C SER A 619 40.18 64.65 2.47
N ASP A 620 40.83 63.54 2.09
CA ASP A 620 42.26 63.33 1.79
C ASP A 620 43.34 63.43 2.89
N ASN A 621 44.07 62.30 3.01
CA ASN A 621 45.51 62.11 3.18
C ASN A 621 46.33 62.65 4.37
N GLU A 622 47.33 61.80 4.69
CA GLU A 622 48.65 62.04 5.29
C GLU A 622 48.82 62.04 6.83
N ASP A 623 49.52 60.99 7.26
CA ASP A 623 50.76 60.97 8.04
C ASP A 623 50.85 61.44 9.51
N GLN A 624 51.34 60.48 10.31
CA GLN A 624 52.29 60.58 11.44
C GLN A 624 51.85 61.15 12.80
N GLY A 625 52.08 60.31 13.82
CA GLY A 625 52.65 60.74 15.11
C GLY A 625 51.74 60.62 16.33
N GLY A 626 52.14 59.78 17.30
CA GLY A 626 51.62 59.84 18.68
C GLY A 626 51.89 61.21 19.34
N VAL A 627 51.26 61.59 20.46
CA VAL A 627 51.43 61.01 21.81
C VAL A 627 50.44 61.73 22.79
N SER A 628 49.84 60.96 23.73
CA SER A 628 49.20 61.23 25.07
C SER A 628 48.79 62.66 25.51
N TRP A 629 47.75 62.92 26.32
CA TRP A 629 47.38 62.45 27.68
C TRP A 629 45.90 62.88 27.92
N GLY A 630 45.03 62.17 28.65
CA GLY A 630 44.98 62.17 30.12
C GLY A 630 43.52 62.28 30.60
N PHE A 631 43.12 61.40 31.52
CA PHE A 631 41.80 61.31 32.16
C PHE A 631 41.60 62.38 33.24
N THR A 632 40.37 62.84 33.49
CA THR A 632 39.82 62.93 34.86
C THR A 632 38.28 62.93 34.89
N ILE A 633 37.74 62.19 35.87
CA ILE A 633 36.33 61.90 36.20
C ILE A 633 35.91 62.79 37.39
N LEU A 634 34.66 63.28 37.44
CA LEU A 634 33.80 63.48 38.63
C LEU A 634 32.34 63.51 38.11
N ASP A 635 31.33 62.82 38.66
CA ASP A 635 30.90 62.72 40.06
C ASP A 635 29.93 61.51 40.26
N PRO A 636 29.81 60.89 41.47
CA PRO A 636 29.25 59.57 41.69
C PRO A 636 27.88 59.59 42.40
N THR A 637 26.82 59.12 41.73
CA THR A 637 25.53 58.80 42.39
C THR A 637 24.84 57.53 41.88
N ALA A 638 25.48 56.73 41.03
CA ALA A 638 24.88 55.49 40.51
C ALA A 638 25.32 54.24 41.31
N TRP A 639 25.02 54.18 42.62
CA TRP A 639 25.35 53.03 43.47
C TRP A 639 24.18 52.45 44.27
N PHE A 640 22.93 52.65 43.82
CA PHE A 640 21.76 52.01 44.44
C PHE A 640 20.85 51.19 43.49
N ALA A 641 21.10 51.18 42.17
CA ALA A 641 20.34 50.35 41.24
C ALA A 641 20.96 48.96 40.96
N SER A 642 22.22 48.74 41.37
CA SER A 642 22.99 47.55 41.07
C SER A 642 22.78 46.39 42.07
N ALA A 643 22.27 46.67 43.27
CA ALA A 643 22.07 45.66 44.31
C ALA A 643 20.81 44.80 44.08
N SER A 644 19.73 45.39 43.54
CA SER A 644 18.49 44.67 43.25
C SER A 644 18.63 43.72 42.05
N TYR A 645 19.47 44.07 41.08
CA TYR A 645 19.76 43.21 39.93
C TYR A 645 20.60 41.98 40.32
N LEU A 646 21.53 42.16 41.27
CA LEU A 646 22.38 41.06 41.75
C LEU A 646 21.59 40.05 42.61
N MET A 647 20.64 40.51 43.44
CA MET A 647 19.79 39.59 44.21
C MET A 647 18.82 38.80 43.33
N ILE A 648 18.29 39.40 42.25
CA ILE A 648 17.42 38.68 41.29
C ILE A 648 18.23 37.63 40.52
N LEU A 649 19.46 37.96 40.11
CA LEU A 649 20.38 37.02 39.47
C LEU A 649 20.79 35.88 40.41
N MET A 650 21.08 36.15 41.68
CA MET A 650 21.40 35.11 42.66
C MET A 650 20.19 34.23 43.02
N SER A 651 18.97 34.79 43.04
CA SER A 651 17.73 34.04 43.26
C SER A 651 17.42 33.11 42.07
N LEU A 652 17.66 33.58 40.85
CA LEU A 652 17.54 32.78 39.62
C LEU A 652 18.62 31.70 39.52
N MET A 653 19.85 31.97 39.99
CA MET A 653 20.91 30.97 40.10
C MET A 653 20.64 29.92 41.19
N TRP A 654 19.94 30.28 42.27
CA TRP A 654 19.57 29.33 43.33
C TRP A 654 18.36 28.45 42.96
N PHE A 655 17.39 29.00 42.21
CA PHE A 655 16.28 28.22 41.65
C PHE A 655 16.74 27.25 40.55
N SER A 656 17.73 27.64 39.74
CA SER A 656 18.35 26.75 38.75
C SER A 656 19.26 25.69 39.38
N ALA A 657 19.94 25.99 40.48
CA ALA A 657 20.71 24.99 41.24
C ALA A 657 19.83 23.96 41.96
N SER A 658 18.62 24.34 42.41
CA SER A 658 17.68 23.42 43.05
C SER A 658 17.00 22.46 42.04
N TYR A 659 16.91 22.86 40.77
CA TYR A 659 16.45 21.99 39.67
C TYR A 659 17.51 20.98 39.22
N LEU A 660 18.79 21.24 39.50
CA LEU A 660 19.91 20.34 39.16
C LEU A 660 20.12 19.22 40.20
N PHE A 661 19.54 19.32 41.39
CA PHE A 661 19.67 18.29 42.45
C PHE A 661 18.34 17.72 42.98
N GLY A 662 17.20 18.06 42.36
CA GLY A 662 15.91 17.44 42.62
C GLY A 662 15.60 16.33 41.61
N GLY A 663 15.98 15.09 41.92
CA GLY A 663 15.67 13.92 41.11
C GLY A 663 14.16 13.71 40.93
N VAL A 664 13.66 13.97 39.73
CA VAL A 664 12.44 13.36 39.19
C VAL A 664 12.89 12.59 37.95
N GLY A 665 12.96 11.27 38.06
CA GLY A 665 13.43 10.39 37.00
C GLY A 665 12.51 10.39 35.79
N THR A 666 12.86 11.19 34.78
CA THR A 666 12.48 10.93 33.40
C THR A 666 13.70 10.33 32.71
N HIS A 667 13.68 9.01 32.49
CA HIS A 667 14.70 8.40 31.64
C HIS A 667 14.57 9.01 30.23
N PRO A 668 15.60 9.66 29.67
CA PRO A 668 15.56 10.13 28.30
C PRO A 668 15.30 8.94 27.37
N LEU A 669 14.56 9.18 26.27
CA LEU A 669 14.36 8.15 25.26
C LEU A 669 15.75 7.61 24.81
N PRO A 670 15.91 6.29 24.62
CA PRO A 670 17.23 5.69 24.38
C PRO A 670 18.04 6.32 23.22
N ALA A 671 17.37 6.82 22.17
CA ALA A 671 18.01 7.53 21.06
C ALA A 671 18.58 8.90 21.48
N VAL A 672 17.82 9.70 22.24
CA VAL A 672 18.26 11.01 22.77
C VAL A 672 19.47 10.84 23.69
N SER A 673 19.53 9.73 24.43
CA SER A 673 20.69 9.38 25.27
C SER A 673 21.95 9.08 24.45
N LEU A 674 21.83 8.36 23.33
CA LEU A 674 22.96 8.05 22.45
C LEU A 674 23.48 9.32 21.76
N GLU A 675 22.58 10.15 21.24
CA GLU A 675 22.95 11.42 20.61
C GLU A 675 23.70 12.35 21.57
N ALA A 676 23.21 12.47 22.81
CA ALA A 676 23.85 13.28 23.85
C ALA A 676 25.24 12.75 24.25
N CYS A 677 25.43 11.44 24.21
CA CYS A 677 26.73 10.81 24.48
C CYS A 677 27.72 11.00 23.32
N VAL A 678 27.27 10.78 22.08
CA VAL A 678 28.13 10.76 20.89
C VAL A 678 28.49 12.17 20.40
N TRP A 679 27.53 13.09 20.37
CA TRP A 679 27.72 14.38 19.70
C TRP A 679 28.91 15.20 20.21
N PRO A 680 29.16 15.37 21.53
CA PRO A 680 30.28 16.16 22.02
C PRO A 680 31.64 15.67 21.51
N ILE A 681 31.74 14.38 21.19
CA ILE A 681 32.98 13.73 20.75
C ILE A 681 33.05 13.64 19.22
N LEU A 682 31.90 13.50 18.54
CA LEU A 682 31.83 13.51 17.08
C LEU A 682 31.96 14.92 16.48
N GLN A 683 31.48 15.97 17.17
CA GLN A 683 31.42 17.33 16.66
C GLN A 683 32.76 17.87 16.10
N PRO A 684 33.93 17.65 16.71
CA PRO A 684 35.21 18.09 16.15
C PRO A 684 35.50 17.51 14.75
N HIS A 685 34.95 16.32 14.45
CA HIS A 685 35.12 15.63 13.17
C HIS A 685 34.19 16.14 12.07
N VAL A 686 33.24 17.06 12.36
CA VAL A 686 32.41 17.69 11.33
C VAL A 686 33.27 18.41 10.28
N SER A 687 34.44 18.91 10.68
CA SER A 687 35.44 19.51 9.77
C SER A 687 35.94 18.55 8.68
N LEU A 688 35.81 17.22 8.85
CA LEU A 688 36.10 16.26 7.78
C LEU A 688 35.19 16.45 6.56
N LEU A 689 34.01 17.01 6.75
CA LEU A 689 33.01 17.26 5.71
C LEU A 689 33.24 18.59 4.97
N ASP A 690 34.22 19.41 5.40
CA ASP A 690 34.57 20.71 4.81
C ASP A 690 35.36 20.53 3.50
N VAL A 691 34.71 19.92 2.51
CA VAL A 691 35.23 19.72 1.15
C VAL A 691 34.35 20.44 0.13
N LEU A 692 34.99 21.01 -0.89
CA LEU A 692 34.26 21.74 -1.93
C LEU A 692 33.35 20.80 -2.74
N PRO A 693 32.13 21.23 -3.10
CA PRO A 693 31.31 20.50 -4.05
C PRO A 693 31.98 20.46 -5.43
N ILE A 694 31.55 19.51 -6.27
CA ILE A 694 32.01 19.42 -7.65
C ILE A 694 31.64 20.72 -8.39
N GLY A 695 32.67 21.45 -8.82
CA GLY A 695 32.50 22.72 -9.52
C GLY A 695 32.22 22.55 -11.02
N ARG A 696 31.75 23.63 -11.65
CA ARG A 696 31.46 23.69 -13.09
C ARG A 696 32.60 23.20 -13.99
N SER A 697 33.85 23.57 -13.70
CA SER A 697 35.01 23.16 -14.52
C SER A 697 35.16 21.63 -14.63
N GLU A 698 34.81 20.91 -13.56
CA GLU A 698 34.84 19.45 -13.52
C GLU A 698 33.71 18.84 -14.36
N PHE A 699 32.49 19.38 -14.27
CA PHE A 699 31.38 18.98 -15.16
C PHE A 699 31.72 19.18 -16.65
N LEU A 700 32.32 20.32 -17.01
CA LEU A 700 32.75 20.58 -18.38
C LEU A 700 33.84 19.61 -18.83
N SER A 701 34.78 19.26 -17.95
CA SER A 701 35.82 18.26 -18.23
C SER A 701 35.21 16.88 -18.48
N ARG A 702 34.22 16.47 -17.69
CA ARG A 702 33.51 15.19 -17.84
C ARG A 702 32.72 15.13 -19.14
N LEU A 703 32.00 16.20 -19.50
CA LEU A 703 31.30 16.32 -20.78
C LEU A 703 32.28 16.21 -21.96
N ALA A 704 33.46 16.85 -21.87
CA ALA A 704 34.49 16.74 -22.89
C ALA A 704 35.07 15.31 -23.01
N LYS A 705 35.27 14.61 -21.89
CA LYS A 705 35.69 13.20 -21.88
C LYS A 705 34.64 12.27 -22.50
N LEU A 706 33.38 12.46 -22.13
CA LEU A 706 32.24 11.73 -22.71
C LEU A 706 32.16 11.98 -24.22
N ALA A 707 32.21 13.25 -24.65
CA ALA A 707 32.21 13.63 -26.06
C ALA A 707 33.36 12.98 -26.84
N ASN A 708 34.57 12.94 -26.25
CA ASN A 708 35.72 12.27 -26.85
C ASN A 708 35.51 10.76 -27.00
N ALA A 709 34.91 10.09 -26.01
CA ALA A 709 34.58 8.68 -26.09
C ALA A 709 33.48 8.38 -27.14
N LEU A 710 32.63 9.35 -27.45
CA LEU A 710 31.58 9.25 -28.46
C LEU A 710 32.05 9.49 -29.91
N ARG A 711 33.33 9.88 -30.14
CA ARG A 711 33.87 10.22 -31.48
C ARG A 711 33.80 9.09 -32.52
N GLY A 712 33.57 7.85 -32.09
CA GLY A 712 33.22 6.71 -32.97
C GLY A 712 31.87 6.82 -33.68
N GLY A 713 31.15 7.96 -33.54
CA GLY A 713 29.98 8.30 -34.34
C GLY A 713 28.65 8.22 -33.62
N GLY A 714 28.63 8.24 -32.28
CA GLY A 714 27.40 8.05 -31.49
C GLY A 714 26.99 9.24 -30.62
N ARG A 715 25.82 9.11 -30.00
CA ARG A 715 25.29 10.05 -28.99
C ARG A 715 24.98 9.31 -27.71
N PHE A 716 25.18 9.96 -26.57
CA PHE A 716 24.79 9.42 -25.28
C PHE A 716 23.38 9.89 -24.91
N VAL A 717 22.49 8.95 -24.60
CA VAL A 717 21.12 9.24 -24.18
C VAL A 717 20.86 8.62 -22.81
N ALA A 718 20.39 9.43 -21.87
CA ALA A 718 20.09 9.02 -20.52
C ALA A 718 18.75 9.57 -20.04
N GLU A 719 18.00 8.77 -19.30
CA GLU A 719 16.97 9.27 -18.36
C GLU A 719 17.64 9.81 -17.08
N PRO A 720 16.93 10.59 -16.24
CA PRO A 720 17.42 11.00 -14.92
C PRO A 720 18.02 9.82 -14.14
N SER A 721 19.31 9.89 -13.86
CA SER A 721 20.13 8.80 -13.34
C SER A 721 21.41 9.35 -12.70
N ALA A 722 22.23 8.48 -12.11
CA ALA A 722 23.56 8.84 -11.64
C ALA A 722 24.44 9.43 -12.76
N SER A 723 24.28 8.98 -14.01
CA SER A 723 25.00 9.52 -15.17
C SER A 723 24.60 10.96 -15.47
N THR A 724 23.30 11.31 -15.42
CA THR A 724 22.87 12.70 -15.65
C THR A 724 23.27 13.62 -14.49
N ALA A 725 23.28 13.10 -13.26
CA ALA A 725 23.85 13.81 -12.12
C ALA A 725 25.35 14.04 -12.29
N TYR A 726 26.09 13.05 -12.79
CA TYR A 726 27.54 13.09 -12.98
C TYR A 726 27.99 14.04 -14.11
N TYR A 727 27.29 14.02 -15.25
CA TYR A 727 27.68 14.79 -16.45
C TYR A 727 27.04 16.17 -16.54
N ALA A 728 25.84 16.37 -15.99
CA ALA A 728 25.03 17.56 -16.25
C ALA A 728 24.48 18.24 -15.00
N ASN A 729 24.79 17.74 -13.80
CA ASN A 729 24.22 18.19 -12.53
C ASN A 729 22.68 18.06 -12.46
N ILE A 730 22.11 17.07 -13.15
CA ILE A 730 20.67 16.82 -13.13
C ILE A 730 20.37 15.76 -12.08
N SER A 731 19.68 16.16 -11.02
CA SER A 731 19.31 15.28 -9.91
C SER A 731 18.46 14.09 -10.36
N SER A 732 18.72 12.92 -9.75
CA SER A 732 17.84 11.74 -9.79
C SER A 732 16.50 11.95 -9.07
N SER A 733 16.35 13.02 -8.27
CA SER A 733 15.07 13.42 -7.68
C SER A 733 14.08 14.01 -8.69
N PHE A 734 14.49 14.18 -9.96
CA PHE A 734 13.55 14.30 -11.05
C PHE A 734 13.00 12.90 -11.38
N GLU A 735 11.89 12.55 -10.74
CA GLU A 735 11.33 11.19 -10.81
C GLU A 735 11.00 10.77 -12.24
N LEU A 736 11.25 9.49 -12.53
CA LEU A 736 10.82 8.86 -13.75
C LEU A 736 9.29 8.91 -13.84
N SER A 737 8.78 9.63 -14.84
CA SER A 737 7.35 9.65 -15.18
C SER A 737 7.04 8.73 -16.36
N GLU A 738 5.76 8.42 -16.57
CA GLU A 738 5.23 7.84 -17.79
C GLU A 738 5.57 8.66 -19.06
N ARG A 739 5.85 9.96 -18.89
CA ARG A 739 6.28 10.91 -19.90
C ARG A 739 7.81 11.06 -19.87
N PRO A 740 8.56 10.61 -20.89
CA PRO A 740 10.00 10.66 -20.87
C PRO A 740 10.56 12.09 -20.88
N PHE A 741 11.55 12.28 -20.01
CA PHE A 741 12.54 13.36 -20.04
C PHE A 741 13.89 12.71 -20.32
N LEU A 742 14.59 13.18 -21.36
CA LEU A 742 15.89 12.60 -21.76
C LEU A 742 16.96 13.67 -21.79
N VAL A 743 18.16 13.30 -21.37
CA VAL A 743 19.40 14.07 -21.58
C VAL A 743 20.14 13.45 -22.75
N ILE A 744 20.53 14.27 -23.71
CA ILE A 744 21.21 13.87 -24.94
C ILE A 744 22.53 14.64 -25.02
N VAL A 745 23.64 13.93 -25.07
CA VAL A 745 24.98 14.51 -25.25
C VAL A 745 25.55 14.04 -26.58
N ASP A 746 26.00 14.97 -27.41
CA ASP A 746 26.62 14.67 -28.69
C ASP A 746 28.16 14.57 -28.61
N LYS A 747 28.79 14.21 -29.73
CA LYS A 747 30.25 14.05 -29.86
C LYS A 747 31.04 15.35 -29.73
N GLU A 748 30.37 16.50 -29.78
CA GLU A 748 30.95 17.82 -29.51
C GLU A 748 30.79 18.24 -28.03
N GLY A 749 30.10 17.42 -27.22
CA GLY A 749 29.82 17.72 -25.81
C GLY A 749 28.68 18.71 -25.63
N ARG A 750 27.85 18.94 -26.65
CA ARG A 750 26.65 19.78 -26.53
C ARG A 750 25.54 19.00 -25.86
N LEU A 751 24.92 19.64 -24.88
CA LEU A 751 23.82 19.08 -24.10
C LEU A 751 22.48 19.53 -24.67
N SER A 752 21.63 18.56 -25.01
CA SER A 752 20.21 18.78 -25.30
C SER A 752 19.37 18.01 -24.30
N TYR A 753 18.18 18.50 -23.97
CA TYR A 753 17.21 17.70 -23.24
C TYR A 753 15.86 17.66 -23.96
N LEU A 754 15.29 16.46 -23.99
CA LEU A 754 13.95 16.20 -24.48
C LEU A 754 12.96 16.36 -23.32
N VAL A 755 11.96 17.23 -23.48
CA VAL A 755 10.94 17.50 -22.46
C VAL A 755 9.56 17.61 -23.08
N ARG A 756 8.52 17.25 -22.32
CA ARG A 756 7.13 17.56 -22.67
C ARG A 756 6.95 19.07 -22.89
N TRP A 757 6.27 19.47 -23.96
CA TRP A 757 6.04 20.89 -24.25
C TRP A 757 5.51 21.71 -23.06
N PHE A 758 4.51 21.20 -22.34
CA PHE A 758 3.94 21.92 -21.18
C PHE A 758 4.83 21.89 -19.93
N GLU A 759 5.85 21.02 -19.88
CA GLU A 759 6.83 20.95 -18.78
C GLU A 759 8.08 21.80 -19.06
N ALA A 760 8.23 22.36 -20.27
CA ALA A 760 9.42 23.09 -20.69
C ALA A 760 9.76 24.26 -19.74
N GLY A 761 8.74 24.97 -19.25
CA GLY A 761 8.90 26.04 -18.27
C GLY A 761 9.43 25.57 -16.91
N ARG A 762 8.99 24.40 -16.43
CA ARG A 762 9.49 23.81 -15.18
C ARG A 762 10.93 23.36 -15.33
N ILE A 763 11.28 22.75 -16.45
CA ILE A 763 12.66 22.32 -16.71
C ILE A 763 13.62 23.50 -16.91
N ALA A 764 13.15 24.61 -17.47
CA ALA A 764 14.00 25.78 -17.66
C ALA A 764 14.66 26.28 -16.36
N GLY A 765 14.00 26.06 -15.22
CA GLY A 765 14.48 26.41 -13.88
C GLY A 765 15.37 25.35 -13.19
N VAL A 766 15.63 24.20 -13.82
CA VAL A 766 16.57 23.21 -13.29
C VAL A 766 18.00 23.68 -13.57
N GLU A 767 18.83 23.73 -12.53
CA GLU A 767 20.26 23.98 -12.65
C GLU A 767 20.91 22.85 -13.43
N MET A 768 21.62 23.18 -14.50
CA MET A 768 22.32 22.24 -15.36
C MET A 768 23.66 22.82 -15.76
N GLU A 769 24.68 21.99 -15.80
CA GLU A 769 26.02 22.38 -16.25
C GLU A 769 26.20 22.05 -17.74
N TYR A 770 26.61 23.06 -18.51
CA TYR A 770 26.81 22.95 -19.96
C TYR A 770 27.92 23.89 -20.43
N GLY A 771 28.57 23.49 -21.53
CA GLY A 771 29.64 24.26 -22.17
C GLY A 771 29.14 25.52 -22.88
N ASP A 772 30.08 26.25 -23.48
CA ASP A 772 29.83 27.57 -24.10
C ASP A 772 28.84 27.53 -25.29
N GLY A 773 28.53 26.34 -25.82
CA GLY A 773 27.49 26.11 -26.83
C GLY A 773 26.04 26.20 -26.31
N GLY A 774 25.83 26.35 -24.99
CA GLY A 774 24.51 26.49 -24.38
C GLY A 774 23.74 25.17 -24.20
N LYS A 775 22.59 25.25 -23.51
CA LYS A 775 21.61 24.15 -23.39
C LYS A 775 20.56 24.25 -24.49
N ARG A 776 20.27 23.14 -25.18
CA ARG A 776 19.19 23.10 -26.18
C ARG A 776 17.97 22.35 -25.67
N VAL A 777 16.82 23.03 -25.69
CA VAL A 777 15.52 22.46 -25.31
C VAL A 777 14.87 21.83 -26.53
N VAL A 778 14.55 20.55 -26.44
CA VAL A 778 13.77 19.83 -27.45
C VAL A 778 12.43 19.47 -26.87
N GLU A 779 11.37 20.05 -27.40
CA GLU A 779 10.02 19.82 -26.91
C GLU A 779 9.32 18.72 -27.70
N TRP A 780 8.54 17.89 -27.02
CA TRP A 780 7.64 16.94 -27.65
C TRP A 780 6.18 17.09 -27.17
N ARG A 781 5.23 16.93 -28.09
CA ARG A 781 3.78 17.11 -27.87
C ARG A 781 3.10 15.80 -27.44
N GLU A 782 1.95 15.83 -26.76
CA GLU A 782 1.28 14.60 -26.22
C GLU A 782 0.85 13.65 -27.33
N GLY A 783 0.36 14.20 -28.45
CA GLY A 783 -0.04 13.40 -29.60
C GLY A 783 1.12 12.92 -30.48
N GLY A 784 2.38 13.14 -30.08
CA GLY A 784 3.57 12.74 -30.85
C GLY A 784 4.44 11.74 -30.08
N SER A 785 5.27 11.00 -30.82
CA SER A 785 6.25 10.09 -30.24
C SER A 785 7.50 10.86 -29.78
N PRO A 786 7.91 10.72 -28.51
CA PRO A 786 9.18 11.27 -28.04
C PRO A 786 10.37 10.64 -28.78
N CYS A 787 10.25 9.36 -29.17
CA CYS A 787 11.30 8.65 -29.88
C CYS A 787 11.50 9.19 -31.30
N ASP A 788 10.42 9.59 -31.99
CA ASP A 788 10.50 10.19 -33.33
C ASP A 788 11.11 11.59 -33.27
N VAL A 789 10.83 12.32 -32.18
CA VAL A 789 11.48 13.61 -31.92
C VAL A 789 12.98 13.37 -31.72
N VAL A 790 13.38 12.40 -30.89
CA VAL A 790 14.79 12.01 -30.75
C VAL A 790 15.38 11.58 -32.11
N ALA A 791 14.67 10.79 -32.91
CA ALA A 791 15.11 10.37 -34.24
C ALA A 791 15.41 11.56 -35.16
N ARG A 792 14.56 12.60 -35.14
CA ARG A 792 14.84 13.86 -35.86
C ARG A 792 16.03 14.61 -35.26
N GLU A 793 16.16 14.62 -33.94
CA GLU A 793 17.27 15.27 -33.26
C GLU A 793 18.62 14.59 -33.53
N VAL A 794 18.62 13.28 -33.71
CA VAL A 794 19.80 12.46 -34.00
C VAL A 794 19.97 12.17 -35.49
N ALA A 795 19.09 12.68 -36.35
CA ALA A 795 19.05 12.39 -37.78
C ALA A 795 20.41 12.67 -38.47
N GLY A 796 20.90 11.68 -39.22
CA GLY A 796 22.16 11.76 -39.96
C GLY A 796 23.43 11.37 -39.19
N LEU A 797 23.31 10.92 -37.94
CA LEU A 797 24.43 10.43 -37.13
C LEU A 797 24.05 9.08 -36.50
N GLY A 798 24.89 8.06 -36.73
CA GLY A 798 24.66 6.69 -36.30
C GLY A 798 24.55 6.49 -34.78
N LYS A 799 24.25 5.24 -34.41
CA LYS A 799 24.43 4.62 -33.10
C LYS A 799 24.21 5.51 -31.85
N VAL A 800 23.05 5.39 -31.22
CA VAL A 800 22.80 5.93 -29.87
C VAL A 800 23.28 4.93 -28.81
N MET A 801 24.14 5.41 -27.91
CA MET A 801 24.53 4.69 -26.72
C MET A 801 23.61 5.06 -25.57
N LEU A 802 22.94 4.04 -25.03
CA LEU A 802 21.93 4.20 -23.99
C LEU A 802 22.57 4.02 -22.60
N ASP A 803 22.26 4.92 -21.68
CA ASP A 803 22.60 4.77 -20.27
C ASP A 803 22.01 3.49 -19.68
N GLU A 804 22.74 2.86 -18.76
CA GLU A 804 22.37 1.58 -18.14
C GLU A 804 21.08 1.63 -17.33
N HIS A 805 20.66 2.83 -16.87
CA HIS A 805 19.40 3.05 -16.13
C HIS A 805 18.23 3.45 -17.02
N THR A 806 18.45 3.67 -18.31
CA THR A 806 17.37 4.07 -19.21
C THR A 806 16.41 2.89 -19.39
N ARG A 807 15.11 3.15 -19.17
CA ARG A 807 14.08 2.11 -19.20
C ARG A 807 14.04 1.41 -20.55
N PHE A 808 13.82 0.09 -20.53
CA PHE A 808 13.71 -0.74 -21.73
C PHE A 808 12.71 -0.18 -22.77
N LYS A 809 11.60 0.41 -22.32
CA LYS A 809 10.61 1.08 -23.19
C LYS A 809 11.24 2.16 -24.07
N MET A 810 12.17 2.95 -23.53
CA MET A 810 12.87 3.99 -24.30
C MET A 810 13.83 3.37 -25.29
N GLY A 811 14.63 2.38 -24.88
CA GLY A 811 15.50 1.65 -25.80
C GLY A 811 14.74 0.96 -26.95
N ALA A 812 13.58 0.36 -26.65
CA ALA A 812 12.70 -0.25 -27.65
C ALA A 812 12.07 0.78 -28.59
N GLY A 813 11.59 1.92 -28.04
CA GLY A 813 10.99 2.99 -28.83
C GLY A 813 12.00 3.68 -29.77
N LEU A 814 13.23 3.90 -29.31
CA LEU A 814 14.31 4.44 -30.15
C LEU A 814 14.68 3.46 -31.28
N ARG A 815 14.77 2.16 -31.00
CA ARG A 815 14.95 1.13 -32.05
C ARG A 815 13.81 1.11 -33.06
N GLY A 816 12.57 1.28 -32.59
CA GLY A 816 11.38 1.38 -33.45
C GLY A 816 11.33 2.64 -34.32
N ALA A 817 12.14 3.65 -34.00
CA ALA A 817 12.30 4.87 -34.81
C ALA A 817 13.56 4.82 -35.71
N ASP A 818 14.01 3.61 -36.07
CA ASP A 818 15.17 3.33 -36.91
C ASP A 818 16.51 3.87 -36.39
N ILE A 819 16.65 4.02 -35.06
CA ILE A 819 17.90 4.37 -34.40
C ILE A 819 18.63 3.09 -33.99
N GLU A 820 19.88 2.92 -34.39
CA GLU A 820 20.75 1.87 -33.82
C GLU A 820 21.00 2.18 -32.34
N VAL A 821 20.45 1.39 -31.43
CA VAL A 821 20.65 1.56 -29.98
C VAL A 821 21.62 0.50 -29.48
N VAL A 822 22.70 0.93 -28.82
CA VAL A 822 23.63 0.04 -28.13
C VAL A 822 23.66 0.31 -26.63
N PRO A 823 23.93 -0.72 -25.80
CA PRO A 823 24.18 -0.50 -24.37
C PRO A 823 25.47 0.30 -24.16
N MET A 824 25.57 0.96 -23.00
CA MET A 824 26.81 1.58 -22.55
C MET A 824 27.97 0.56 -22.57
N CYS A 825 29.09 0.93 -23.19
CA CYS A 825 30.28 0.07 -23.19
C CYS A 825 31.12 0.27 -21.92
N ALA A 826 32.01 -0.70 -21.63
CA ALA A 826 32.90 -0.65 -20.48
C ALA A 826 33.83 0.58 -20.46
N GLU A 827 34.15 1.16 -21.62
CA GLU A 827 34.94 2.38 -21.73
C GLU A 827 34.18 3.60 -21.18
N LEU A 828 32.88 3.73 -21.49
CA LEU A 828 32.04 4.79 -20.96
C LEU A 828 31.68 4.58 -19.48
N GLN A 829 31.41 3.35 -19.07
CA GLN A 829 31.23 3.02 -17.64
C GLN A 829 32.46 3.45 -16.82
N ALA A 830 33.66 3.25 -17.39
CA ALA A 830 34.91 3.61 -16.73
C ALA A 830 35.14 5.13 -16.58
N LEU A 831 34.45 5.96 -17.35
CA LEU A 831 34.52 7.41 -17.19
C LEU A 831 33.98 7.85 -15.81
N ARG A 832 33.02 7.10 -15.26
CA ARG A 832 32.46 7.34 -13.93
C ARG A 832 33.16 6.52 -12.84
N SER A 833 33.59 5.29 -13.12
CA SER A 833 34.24 4.45 -12.09
C SER A 833 35.59 5.01 -11.65
N VAL A 834 36.35 5.64 -12.56
CA VAL A 834 37.64 6.29 -12.26
C VAL A 834 37.40 7.71 -11.75
N LYS A 835 37.79 7.96 -10.50
CA LYS A 835 37.51 9.20 -9.77
C LYS A 835 38.55 10.28 -10.03
N THR A 836 38.10 11.51 -10.21
CA THR A 836 39.01 12.67 -10.15
C THR A 836 39.41 13.00 -8.71
N ALA A 837 40.46 13.79 -8.53
CA ALA A 837 40.93 14.19 -7.20
C ALA A 837 39.84 14.88 -6.37
N ALA A 838 38.95 15.65 -7.01
CA ALA A 838 37.81 16.29 -6.35
C ALA A 838 36.79 15.25 -5.85
N GLU A 839 36.47 14.24 -6.66
CA GLU A 839 35.57 13.15 -6.26
C GLU A 839 36.15 12.31 -5.12
N VAL A 840 37.45 11.99 -5.20
CA VAL A 840 38.17 11.28 -4.14
C VAL A 840 38.13 12.07 -2.83
N ALA A 841 38.28 13.40 -2.87
CA ALA A 841 38.19 14.24 -1.67
C ALA A 841 36.80 14.15 -1.02
N VAL A 842 35.72 14.20 -1.81
CA VAL A 842 34.34 14.06 -1.31
C VAL A 842 34.07 12.67 -0.73
N LEU A 843 34.43 11.61 -1.45
CA LEU A 843 34.29 10.23 -0.98
C LEU A 843 35.09 9.99 0.30
N ARG A 844 36.32 10.52 0.39
CA ARG A 844 37.17 10.39 1.57
C ARG A 844 36.57 11.10 2.78
N ALA A 845 36.06 12.31 2.60
CA ALA A 845 35.38 13.09 3.63
C ALA A 845 34.19 12.32 4.25
N ILE A 846 33.23 11.90 3.42
CA ILE A 846 31.98 11.30 3.93
C ILE A 846 32.23 9.91 4.55
N ASN A 847 33.11 9.10 3.97
CA ASN A 847 33.42 7.77 4.52
C ASN A 847 34.26 7.87 5.81
N SER A 848 35.18 8.84 5.91
CA SER A 848 35.92 9.09 7.15
C SER A 848 34.99 9.56 8.28
N PHE A 849 34.07 10.48 7.99
CA PHE A 849 33.08 10.92 8.97
C PHE A 849 32.14 9.79 9.41
N THR A 850 31.71 8.94 8.46
CA THR A 850 30.88 7.77 8.76
C THR A 850 31.59 6.80 9.71
N LEU A 851 32.88 6.53 9.46
CA LEU A 851 33.67 5.67 10.35
C LEU A 851 33.82 6.28 11.75
N GLU A 852 34.08 7.59 11.86
CA GLU A 852 34.14 8.27 13.15
C GLU A 852 32.82 8.14 13.92
N LEU A 853 31.68 8.34 13.26
CA LEU A 853 30.38 8.11 13.90
C LEU A 853 30.24 6.68 14.46
N VAL A 854 30.58 5.66 13.66
CA VAL A 854 30.49 4.26 14.10
C VAL A 854 31.39 3.99 15.31
N ARG A 855 32.61 4.55 15.32
CA ARG A 855 33.54 4.47 16.47
C ARG A 855 32.97 5.10 17.72
N TRP A 856 32.34 6.27 17.61
CA TRP A 856 31.78 6.95 18.77
C TRP A 856 30.49 6.29 19.27
N LEU A 857 29.68 5.72 18.36
CA LEU A 857 28.54 4.88 18.73
C LEU A 857 28.98 3.65 19.54
N GLN A 858 30.10 3.01 19.20
CA GLN A 858 30.64 1.88 19.96
C GLN A 858 30.84 2.19 21.45
N LYS A 859 31.30 3.40 21.78
CA LYS A 859 31.56 3.84 23.15
C LYS A 859 30.29 4.17 23.95
N CYS A 860 29.21 4.47 23.25
CA CYS A 860 27.95 4.94 23.83
C CYS A 860 26.83 3.88 23.85
N ILE A 861 26.92 2.86 23.00
CA ILE A 861 25.97 1.74 23.01
C ILE A 861 26.17 0.89 24.27
N GLY A 862 25.08 0.61 24.98
CA GLY A 862 25.10 -0.23 26.17
C GLY A 862 24.09 -1.36 26.08
N LEU A 863 24.14 -2.28 27.05
CA LEU A 863 23.14 -3.34 27.17
C LEU A 863 21.74 -2.73 27.29
N GLY A 864 20.77 -3.34 26.61
CA GLY A 864 19.40 -2.84 26.57
C GLY A 864 19.14 -1.73 25.55
N THR A 865 20.18 -1.15 24.91
CA THR A 865 20.01 -0.29 23.73
C THR A 865 19.26 -1.06 22.64
N THR A 866 18.28 -0.42 21.98
CA THR A 866 17.54 -1.05 20.88
C THR A 866 18.21 -0.76 19.54
N GLN A 867 18.03 -1.65 18.56
CA GLN A 867 18.50 -1.45 17.20
C GLN A 867 18.02 -0.12 16.60
N GLN A 868 16.75 0.23 16.87
CA GLN A 868 16.15 1.48 16.41
C GLN A 868 16.77 2.70 17.08
N ALA A 869 17.23 2.60 18.32
CA ALA A 869 17.91 3.71 18.97
C ALA A 869 19.25 4.01 18.28
N VAL A 870 19.99 2.96 17.85
CA VAL A 870 21.23 3.11 17.08
C VAL A 870 20.96 3.75 15.72
N VAL A 871 19.95 3.25 14.99
CA VAL A 871 19.56 3.79 13.66
C VAL A 871 19.09 5.25 13.77
N ALA A 872 18.21 5.55 14.74
CA ALA A 872 17.69 6.90 14.96
C ALA A 872 18.81 7.88 15.36
N ALA A 873 19.67 7.50 16.31
CA ALA A 873 20.79 8.33 16.71
C ALA A 873 21.76 8.58 15.55
N SER A 874 22.05 7.55 14.75
CA SER A 874 22.92 7.68 13.56
C SER A 874 22.35 8.70 12.57
N HIS A 875 21.05 8.64 12.28
CA HIS A 875 20.38 9.59 11.39
C HIS A 875 20.41 11.02 11.93
N SER A 876 20.09 11.20 13.22
CA SER A 876 20.12 12.51 13.87
C SER A 876 21.52 13.12 13.88
N LEU A 877 22.56 12.30 14.16
CA LEU A 877 23.95 12.76 14.22
C LEU A 877 24.48 13.16 12.84
N PHE A 878 24.12 12.44 11.78
CA PHE A 878 24.36 12.88 10.40
C PHE A 878 23.68 14.22 10.13
N THR A 879 22.38 14.30 10.38
CA THR A 879 21.57 15.51 10.13
C THR A 879 22.17 16.71 10.86
N ARG A 880 22.61 16.51 12.09
CA ARG A 880 23.25 17.55 12.92
C ARG A 880 24.62 17.98 12.40
N ALA A 881 25.35 17.09 11.72
CA ALA A 881 26.61 17.40 11.05
C ALA A 881 26.44 18.09 9.68
N GLY A 882 25.21 18.39 9.25
CA GLY A 882 24.94 19.04 7.97
C GLY A 882 24.95 18.10 6.77
N VAL A 883 24.90 16.78 7.01
CA VAL A 883 24.81 15.71 6.01
C VAL A 883 23.59 14.83 6.31
N GLY A 884 23.10 14.03 5.37
CA GLY A 884 21.91 13.18 5.63
C GLY A 884 20.96 13.03 4.44
N ALA A 885 21.22 13.73 3.34
CA ALA A 885 20.60 13.42 2.06
C ALA A 885 20.94 11.97 1.68
N GLY A 886 19.91 11.15 1.43
CA GLY A 886 20.06 9.74 1.10
C GLY A 886 20.51 8.87 2.28
N PHE A 887 20.31 9.30 3.53
CA PHE A 887 20.70 8.52 4.70
C PHE A 887 19.92 7.20 4.80
N TRP A 888 20.65 6.11 5.01
CA TRP A 888 20.13 4.79 5.32
C TRP A 888 21.07 4.10 6.30
N SER A 889 20.56 3.36 7.27
CA SER A 889 21.42 2.54 8.12
C SER A 889 20.67 1.35 8.69
N ILE A 890 21.43 0.32 9.06
CA ILE A 890 20.97 -0.81 9.86
C ILE A 890 21.85 -0.97 11.09
N GLY A 891 21.20 -1.28 12.22
CA GLY A 891 21.85 -1.72 13.45
C GLY A 891 21.35 -3.12 13.80
N LEU A 892 22.19 -4.14 13.67
CA LEU A 892 21.82 -5.55 13.85
C LEU A 892 22.56 -6.15 15.04
N PHE A 893 21.85 -6.80 15.96
CA PHE A 893 22.45 -7.39 17.17
C PHE A 893 22.39 -8.92 17.10
N GLY A 894 23.51 -9.57 17.42
CA GLY A 894 23.61 -11.04 17.49
C GLY A 894 23.14 -11.75 16.21
N ASP A 895 22.16 -12.63 16.33
CA ASP A 895 21.59 -13.40 15.23
C ASP A 895 20.95 -12.56 14.12
N GLN A 896 20.49 -11.35 14.43
CA GLN A 896 19.90 -10.47 13.42
C GLN A 896 20.95 -10.03 12.38
N ALA A 897 22.24 -10.03 12.73
CA ALA A 897 23.33 -9.71 11.82
C ALA A 897 23.55 -10.78 10.73
N ALA A 898 22.95 -11.96 10.86
CA ALA A 898 22.96 -12.98 9.80
C ALA A 898 22.16 -12.55 8.55
N TYR A 899 21.37 -11.46 8.64
CA TYR A 899 20.55 -10.93 7.56
C TYR A 899 21.11 -9.57 7.08
N PRO A 900 22.11 -9.55 6.18
CA PRO A 900 22.88 -8.34 5.84
C PRO A 900 22.08 -7.22 5.17
N HIS A 901 20.86 -7.48 4.69
CA HIS A 901 19.98 -6.49 4.06
C HIS A 901 18.75 -6.12 4.91
N GLY A 902 18.67 -6.61 6.15
CA GLY A 902 17.61 -6.26 7.09
C GLY A 902 17.23 -7.41 8.02
N GLY A 903 17.22 -7.12 9.33
CA GLY A 903 16.75 -8.04 10.38
C GLY A 903 15.37 -7.63 10.94
N LYS A 904 14.87 -8.40 11.90
CA LYS A 904 13.65 -8.06 12.65
C LYS A 904 13.90 -6.79 13.49
N PHE A 905 12.83 -6.04 13.73
CA PHE A 905 12.85 -4.83 14.55
C PHE A 905 12.64 -5.16 16.04
N GLY A 906 13.21 -4.32 16.91
CA GLY A 906 12.85 -4.28 18.33
C GLY A 906 13.76 -5.10 19.24
N LYS A 907 14.81 -5.72 18.70
CA LYS A 907 15.81 -6.40 19.52
C LYS A 907 16.57 -5.39 20.36
N LYS A 908 16.75 -5.73 21.63
CA LYS A 908 17.63 -5.04 22.56
C LYS A 908 18.97 -5.75 22.56
N LEU A 909 20.05 -5.00 22.72
CA LEU A 909 21.38 -5.58 22.84
C LEU A 909 21.47 -6.41 24.13
N GLU A 910 21.78 -7.68 24.00
CA GLU A 910 22.00 -8.60 25.13
C GLU A 910 23.49 -8.86 25.35
N ALA A 911 23.82 -9.36 26.55
CA ALA A 911 25.19 -9.78 26.85
C ALA A 911 25.57 -10.97 25.97
N GLY A 912 26.82 -10.98 25.47
CA GLY A 912 27.27 -12.06 24.58
C GLY A 912 27.05 -11.81 23.08
N GLU A 913 26.54 -10.64 22.69
CA GLU A 913 26.25 -10.29 21.30
C GLU A 913 27.18 -9.21 20.71
N PHE A 914 27.44 -9.30 19.40
CA PHE A 914 27.99 -8.18 18.63
C PHE A 914 26.91 -7.22 18.17
N VAL A 915 27.34 -6.00 17.83
CA VAL A 915 26.54 -5.01 17.12
C VAL A 915 27.14 -4.82 15.73
N LEU A 916 26.35 -5.06 14.68
CA LEU A 916 26.70 -4.72 13.31
C LEU A 916 26.01 -3.41 12.95
N ILE A 917 26.79 -2.41 12.53
CA ILE A 917 26.31 -1.11 12.05
C ILE A 917 26.76 -0.95 10.60
N ASP A 918 25.82 -0.72 9.71
CA ASP A 918 26.06 -0.39 8.30
C ASP A 918 25.35 0.93 8.02
N ILE A 919 26.09 1.94 7.56
CA ILE A 919 25.59 3.30 7.32
C ILE A 919 25.92 3.73 5.90
N ARG A 920 24.88 4.26 5.25
CA ARG A 920 24.92 4.92 3.96
C ARG A 920 24.41 6.34 4.05
N SER A 921 25.09 7.25 3.37
CA SER A 921 24.71 8.66 3.28
C SER A 921 25.42 9.31 2.10
N THR A 922 25.11 10.55 1.77
CA THR A 922 25.79 11.27 0.69
C THR A 922 26.36 12.62 1.14
N LEU A 923 27.47 13.01 0.52
CA LEU A 923 28.02 14.37 0.57
C LEU A 923 28.22 14.84 -0.88
N HIS A 924 27.66 15.99 -1.24
CA HIS A 924 27.70 16.53 -2.61
C HIS A 924 27.29 15.51 -3.68
N GLY A 925 26.37 14.59 -3.33
CA GLY A 925 25.88 13.53 -4.21
C GLY A 925 26.72 12.24 -4.25
N TYR A 926 27.86 12.15 -3.54
CA TYR A 926 28.71 10.95 -3.50
C TYR A 926 28.48 10.15 -2.23
N GLY A 927 28.41 8.83 -2.38
CA GLY A 927 28.01 7.89 -1.34
C GLY A 927 29.08 7.53 -0.30
N SER A 928 28.62 7.22 0.90
CA SER A 928 29.35 6.46 1.91
C SER A 928 28.75 5.07 2.05
N ASP A 929 29.59 4.05 2.19
CA ASP A 929 29.19 2.66 2.46
C ASP A 929 30.22 2.07 3.44
N VAL A 930 29.88 2.11 4.73
CA VAL A 930 30.78 1.68 5.81
C VAL A 930 30.03 0.78 6.77
N THR A 931 30.45 -0.48 6.83
CA THR A 931 29.99 -1.47 7.80
C THR A 931 31.06 -1.80 8.84
N ARG A 932 30.66 -1.86 10.11
CA ARG A 932 31.46 -2.47 11.19
C ARG A 932 30.64 -3.43 12.02
N THR A 933 31.21 -4.59 12.28
CA THR A 933 30.83 -5.40 13.44
C THR A 933 31.69 -4.99 14.62
N ILE A 934 31.06 -4.40 15.63
CA ILE A 934 31.69 -3.82 16.82
C ILE A 934 31.27 -4.56 18.08
N LEU A 935 32.11 -4.47 19.11
CA LEU A 935 31.81 -4.87 20.47
C LEU A 935 31.69 -3.60 21.33
N PRO A 936 30.51 -3.30 21.90
CA PRO A 936 30.35 -2.11 22.74
C PRO A 936 31.25 -2.11 23.97
N ASP A 937 31.61 -0.93 24.46
CA ASP A 937 32.53 -0.80 25.60
C ASP A 937 31.98 -1.50 26.85
N GLY A 938 32.78 -2.38 27.45
CA GLY A 938 32.39 -3.16 28.63
C GLY A 938 31.58 -4.44 28.33
N ALA A 939 31.21 -4.70 27.08
CA ALA A 939 30.56 -5.94 26.66
C ALA A 939 31.58 -7.07 26.43
N ALA A 940 31.14 -8.32 26.55
CA ALA A 940 31.94 -9.51 26.26
C ALA A 940 31.16 -10.46 25.35
N VAL A 941 31.88 -11.16 24.47
CA VAL A 941 31.36 -12.23 23.59
C VAL A 941 32.23 -13.47 23.72
N SER A 942 31.74 -14.62 23.24
CA SER A 942 32.50 -15.88 23.25
C SER A 942 33.82 -15.79 22.47
N LYS A 943 34.85 -16.56 22.88
CA LYS A 943 36.13 -16.67 22.16
C LYS A 943 35.95 -17.09 20.69
N GLU A 944 34.94 -17.92 20.44
CA GLU A 944 34.59 -18.38 19.10
C GLU A 944 34.12 -17.22 18.20
N LEU A 945 33.19 -16.37 18.68
CA LEU A 945 32.74 -15.18 17.96
C LEU A 945 33.88 -14.18 17.71
N ILE A 946 34.82 -14.03 18.65
CA ILE A 946 36.04 -13.24 18.43
C ILE A 946 36.89 -13.84 17.31
N ASN A 947 37.05 -15.17 17.25
CA ASN A 947 37.81 -15.82 16.19
C ASN A 947 37.13 -15.71 14.81
N ILE A 948 35.80 -15.77 14.76
CA ILE A 948 35.02 -15.50 13.55
C ILE A 948 35.26 -14.06 13.09
N TRP A 949 35.20 -13.09 14.00
CA TRP A 949 35.51 -11.70 13.68
C TRP A 949 36.93 -11.52 13.15
N ARG A 950 37.93 -12.18 13.75
CA ARG A 950 39.31 -12.18 13.26
C ARG A 950 39.43 -12.81 11.87
N THR A 951 38.63 -13.83 11.59
CA THR A 951 38.60 -14.49 10.27
C THR A 951 38.07 -13.53 9.21
N VAL A 952 36.95 -12.83 9.48
CA VAL A 952 36.42 -11.79 8.57
C VAL A 952 37.43 -10.64 8.41
N HIS A 953 38.12 -10.26 9.48
CA HIS A 953 39.18 -9.26 9.41
C HIS A 953 40.35 -9.70 8.51
N ALA A 954 40.80 -10.95 8.64
CA ALA A 954 41.85 -11.53 7.80
C ALA A 954 41.42 -11.63 6.33
N ALA A 955 40.16 -12.00 6.06
CA ALA A 955 39.57 -11.95 4.73
C ALA A 955 39.61 -10.55 4.13
N GLN A 956 39.25 -9.53 4.91
CA GLN A 956 39.27 -8.14 4.43
C GLN A 956 40.69 -7.70 4.11
N GLU A 957 41.68 -8.10 4.91
CA GLU A 957 43.09 -7.81 4.65
C GLU A 957 43.63 -8.53 3.41
N ALA A 958 43.22 -9.79 3.21
CA ALA A 958 43.58 -10.56 2.03
C ALA A 958 43.00 -9.92 0.76
N GLY A 959 41.72 -9.54 0.76
CA GLY A 959 41.11 -8.78 -0.33
C GLY A 959 41.84 -7.45 -0.57
N PHE A 960 42.09 -6.68 0.50
CA PHE A 960 42.77 -5.37 0.43
C PHE A 960 44.16 -5.47 -0.22
N SER A 961 44.93 -6.50 0.14
CA SER A 961 46.27 -6.76 -0.40
C SER A 961 46.27 -7.15 -1.89
N HIS A 962 45.11 -7.39 -2.49
CA HIS A 962 44.93 -7.68 -3.91
C HIS A 962 44.21 -6.55 -4.66
N MET A 963 43.88 -5.43 -4.03
CA MET A 963 43.25 -4.27 -4.69
C MET A 963 44.29 -3.37 -5.38
N HIS A 964 45.04 -3.94 -6.32
CA HIS A 964 45.98 -3.23 -7.16
C HIS A 964 45.40 -2.96 -8.55
N ALA A 965 45.93 -1.94 -9.24
CA ALA A 965 45.63 -1.78 -10.65
C ALA A 965 46.06 -3.03 -11.43
N ASN A 966 45.27 -3.44 -12.40
CA ASN A 966 45.42 -4.64 -13.24
C ASN A 966 45.09 -6.00 -12.60
N GLU A 967 44.81 -6.07 -11.30
CA GLU A 967 44.21 -7.25 -10.67
C GLU A 967 42.76 -7.39 -11.12
N THR A 968 42.28 -8.62 -11.33
CA THR A 968 40.88 -8.81 -11.72
C THR A 968 39.96 -8.75 -10.51
N CYS A 969 38.74 -8.24 -10.68
CA CYS A 969 37.74 -8.21 -9.62
C CYS A 969 37.46 -9.61 -9.02
N ALA A 970 37.58 -10.67 -9.83
CA ALA A 970 37.48 -12.06 -9.41
C ALA A 970 38.67 -12.51 -8.53
N ASP A 971 39.89 -12.06 -8.85
CA ASP A 971 41.09 -12.38 -8.04
C ASP A 971 41.02 -11.74 -6.65
N VAL A 972 40.52 -10.50 -6.56
CA VAL A 972 40.30 -9.82 -5.28
C VAL A 972 39.24 -10.55 -4.43
N ASP A 973 38.10 -10.93 -5.02
CA ASP A 973 37.05 -11.71 -4.35
C ASP A 973 37.58 -13.07 -3.89
N ALA A 974 38.34 -13.77 -4.74
CA ALA A 974 38.96 -15.04 -4.39
C ALA A 974 39.95 -14.92 -3.22
N ALA A 975 40.82 -13.89 -3.23
CA ALA A 975 41.76 -13.65 -2.15
C ALA A 975 41.06 -13.44 -0.79
N SER A 976 39.95 -12.71 -0.78
CA SER A 976 39.14 -12.48 0.42
C SER A 976 38.43 -13.74 0.93
N ARG A 977 38.04 -14.66 0.04
CA ARG A 977 37.36 -15.91 0.44
C ARG A 977 38.28 -16.91 1.14
N ILE A 978 39.57 -16.93 0.80
CA ILE A 978 40.54 -17.93 1.31
C ILE A 978 40.55 -18.04 2.84
N PRO A 979 40.67 -16.95 3.64
CA PRO A 979 40.68 -17.07 5.10
C PRO A 979 39.38 -17.63 5.68
N ILE A 980 38.23 -17.27 5.09
CA ILE A 980 36.90 -17.71 5.55
C ILE A 980 36.67 -19.19 5.20
N GLU A 981 37.07 -19.62 4.01
CA GLU A 981 37.03 -21.03 3.59
C GLU A 981 37.97 -21.89 4.44
N GLY A 982 39.19 -21.42 4.67
CA GLY A 982 40.17 -22.11 5.53
C GLY A 982 39.72 -22.27 6.98
N ALA A 983 38.85 -21.38 7.46
CA ALA A 983 38.22 -21.48 8.77
C ALA A 983 36.95 -22.35 8.79
N GLY A 984 36.54 -22.93 7.65
CA GLY A 984 35.36 -23.79 7.54
C GLY A 984 34.03 -23.05 7.34
N TYR A 985 34.05 -21.74 7.09
CA TYR A 985 32.84 -20.92 6.95
C TYR A 985 32.52 -20.52 5.50
N GLY A 986 33.18 -21.12 4.50
CA GLY A 986 33.02 -20.75 3.08
C GLY A 986 31.57 -20.77 2.58
N ALA A 987 30.78 -21.76 2.99
CA ALA A 987 29.36 -21.86 2.62
C ALA A 987 28.49 -20.71 3.19
N PHE A 988 29.00 -19.96 4.16
CA PHE A 988 28.31 -18.86 4.84
C PHE A 988 28.83 -17.48 4.40
N TYR A 989 29.75 -17.42 3.44
CA TYR A 989 30.13 -16.20 2.74
C TYR A 989 29.26 -16.02 1.48
N SER A 990 27.99 -15.69 1.71
CA SER A 990 26.93 -15.67 0.69
C SER A 990 26.85 -14.39 -0.16
N HIS A 991 27.58 -13.34 0.19
CA HIS A 991 27.56 -12.06 -0.52
C HIS A 991 28.79 -11.90 -1.44
N ARG A 992 28.69 -11.00 -2.43
CA ARG A 992 29.85 -10.56 -3.23
C ARG A 992 30.84 -9.77 -2.37
N LEU A 993 32.12 -9.72 -2.74
CA LEU A 993 33.11 -8.95 -1.98
C LEU A 993 32.80 -7.44 -1.95
N GLY A 994 32.28 -6.85 -3.02
CA GLY A 994 32.01 -5.42 -3.04
C GLY A 994 31.62 -4.89 -4.41
N HIS A 995 31.64 -3.57 -4.56
CA HIS A 995 31.25 -2.83 -5.76
C HIS A 995 31.97 -1.48 -5.85
N GLY A 996 31.89 -0.81 -7.00
CA GLY A 996 32.33 0.57 -7.16
C GLY A 996 31.48 1.51 -6.30
N LEU A 997 32.10 2.61 -5.84
CA LEU A 997 31.44 3.61 -4.99
C LEU A 997 31.52 5.00 -5.63
N GLY A 998 30.37 5.67 -5.72
CA GLY A 998 30.25 6.97 -6.39
C GLY A 998 28.86 7.58 -6.25
N PRO A 999 28.40 8.37 -7.24
CA PRO A 999 27.08 9.00 -7.20
C PRO A 999 25.88 8.03 -7.17
N GLU A 1000 26.05 6.78 -7.62
CA GLU A 1000 25.01 5.76 -7.58
C GLU A 1000 24.99 4.95 -6.28
N MET A 1001 25.93 5.18 -5.37
CA MET A 1001 26.26 4.29 -4.24
C MET A 1001 26.85 2.96 -4.71
N HIS A 1002 26.09 2.16 -5.47
CA HIS A 1002 26.56 0.88 -6.00
C HIS A 1002 26.76 0.95 -7.51
N GLU A 1003 28.01 1.08 -7.96
CA GLU A 1003 28.34 1.18 -9.37
C GLU A 1003 29.45 0.18 -9.76
N HIS A 1004 29.84 0.21 -11.03
CA HIS A 1004 30.96 -0.60 -11.52
C HIS A 1004 32.30 -0.14 -10.89
N PRO A 1005 33.26 -1.07 -10.66
CA PRO A 1005 33.19 -2.50 -10.94
C PRO A 1005 32.59 -3.32 -9.79
N ASN A 1006 31.93 -4.44 -10.10
CA ASN A 1006 31.46 -5.40 -9.08
C ASN A 1006 32.60 -6.38 -8.71
N LEU A 1007 32.98 -6.47 -7.44
CA LEU A 1007 33.96 -7.45 -6.95
C LEU A 1007 33.27 -8.78 -6.64
N ASN A 1008 33.32 -9.71 -7.60
CA ASN A 1008 32.81 -11.07 -7.45
C ASN A 1008 33.58 -12.04 -8.36
N GLY A 1009 33.56 -13.33 -8.04
CA GLY A 1009 34.27 -14.37 -8.80
C GLY A 1009 33.92 -14.52 -10.29
N ALA A 1010 32.83 -13.91 -10.78
CA ALA A 1010 32.48 -13.93 -12.20
C ALA A 1010 33.05 -12.74 -12.99
N ASN A 1011 33.42 -11.65 -12.31
CA ASN A 1011 33.86 -10.43 -12.96
C ASN A 1011 35.38 -10.43 -13.22
N LYS A 1012 35.77 -10.63 -14.48
CA LYS A 1012 37.18 -10.63 -14.91
C LYS A 1012 37.69 -9.24 -15.32
N GLN A 1013 36.90 -8.18 -15.12
CA GLN A 1013 37.37 -6.81 -15.32
C GLN A 1013 38.57 -6.55 -14.40
N LYS A 1014 39.58 -5.89 -14.96
CA LYS A 1014 40.73 -5.42 -14.20
C LYS A 1014 40.41 -4.11 -13.49
N LEU A 1015 40.81 -4.00 -12.23
CA LEU A 1015 40.79 -2.75 -11.49
C LEU A 1015 41.68 -1.72 -12.19
N LYS A 1016 41.21 -0.48 -12.22
CA LYS A 1016 41.93 0.65 -12.85
C LYS A 1016 42.44 1.61 -11.78
N LEU A 1017 43.57 2.25 -12.11
CA LEU A 1017 44.09 3.35 -11.30
C LEU A 1017 43.01 4.44 -11.17
N GLY A 1018 42.74 4.86 -9.94
CA GLY A 1018 41.76 5.89 -9.64
C GLY A 1018 40.34 5.38 -9.35
N GLU A 1019 40.06 4.09 -9.47
CA GLU A 1019 38.76 3.52 -9.06
C GLU A 1019 38.61 3.51 -7.53
N VAL A 1020 37.37 3.66 -7.05
CA VAL A 1020 37.02 3.43 -5.64
C VAL A 1020 36.04 2.27 -5.60
N ALA A 1021 36.39 1.20 -4.89
CA ALA A 1021 35.54 0.03 -4.71
C ALA A 1021 35.53 -0.42 -3.25
N THR A 1022 34.41 -0.95 -2.78
CA THR A 1022 34.23 -1.47 -1.43
C THR A 1022 34.85 -2.86 -1.27
N ASN A 1023 35.32 -3.17 -0.06
CA ASN A 1023 35.88 -4.47 0.33
C ASN A 1023 35.16 -4.96 1.60
N GLU A 1024 34.24 -5.90 1.42
CA GLU A 1024 33.14 -6.18 2.33
C GLU A 1024 32.93 -7.67 2.72
N PRO A 1025 33.96 -8.39 3.20
CA PRO A 1025 33.75 -9.77 3.59
C PRO A 1025 32.79 -9.91 4.77
N GLY A 1026 32.04 -11.01 4.76
CA GLY A 1026 31.13 -11.35 5.84
C GLY A 1026 30.85 -12.83 5.95
N ILE A 1027 30.64 -13.28 7.18
CA ILE A 1027 30.11 -14.61 7.51
C ILE A 1027 28.70 -14.39 8.06
N HIS A 1028 27.72 -15.05 7.44
CA HIS A 1028 26.31 -14.95 7.82
C HIS A 1028 25.75 -16.35 8.08
N VAL A 1029 25.49 -16.66 9.35
CA VAL A 1029 24.92 -17.94 9.78
C VAL A 1029 23.56 -17.65 10.41
N THR A 1030 22.48 -18.02 9.75
CA THR A 1030 21.14 -17.83 10.34
C THR A 1030 20.93 -18.77 11.53
N THR A 1031 19.93 -18.48 12.37
CA THR A 1031 19.61 -19.33 13.53
C THR A 1031 19.24 -20.76 13.11
N GLU A 1032 18.62 -20.92 11.95
CA GLU A 1032 18.31 -22.23 11.36
C GLU A 1032 19.57 -22.99 10.93
N GLN A 1033 20.65 -22.27 10.60
CA GLN A 1033 21.93 -22.83 10.18
C GLN A 1033 22.92 -23.01 11.34
N ALA A 1034 22.66 -22.44 12.51
CA ALA A 1034 23.58 -22.40 13.65
C ALA A 1034 24.10 -23.79 14.05
N THR A 1035 23.23 -24.81 13.99
CA THR A 1035 23.58 -26.20 14.32
C THR A 1035 24.66 -26.78 13.41
N GLN A 1036 24.76 -26.31 12.16
CA GLN A 1036 25.78 -26.75 11.20
C GLN A 1036 27.19 -26.32 11.59
N VAL A 1037 27.30 -25.30 12.44
CA VAL A 1037 28.56 -24.77 12.97
C VAL A 1037 28.69 -24.96 14.48
N GLY A 1038 27.89 -25.87 15.05
CA GLY A 1038 27.96 -26.24 16.47
C GLY A 1038 27.43 -25.17 17.44
N ARG A 1039 26.49 -24.33 17.00
CA ARG A 1039 25.87 -23.28 17.82
C ARG A 1039 24.35 -23.45 17.89
N ASP A 1040 23.75 -22.93 18.96
CA ASP A 1040 22.29 -22.92 19.14
C ASP A 1040 21.61 -21.70 18.50
N VAL A 1041 22.36 -20.62 18.28
CA VAL A 1041 21.86 -19.33 17.80
C VAL A 1041 22.77 -18.81 16.69
N GLY A 1042 22.14 -18.22 15.67
CA GLY A 1042 22.84 -17.64 14.52
C GLY A 1042 23.69 -16.42 14.88
N PHE A 1043 24.49 -15.97 13.93
CA PHE A 1043 25.31 -14.77 14.07
C PHE A 1043 25.64 -14.20 12.68
N GLY A 1044 26.00 -12.93 12.64
CA GLY A 1044 26.62 -12.35 11.46
C GLY A 1044 27.78 -11.45 11.85
N VAL A 1045 28.85 -11.51 11.05
CA VAL A 1045 30.00 -10.63 11.17
C VAL A 1045 30.37 -10.15 9.77
N ARG A 1046 30.38 -8.83 9.57
CA ARG A 1046 30.76 -8.15 8.32
C ARG A 1046 31.64 -6.94 8.63
N GLN A 1047 32.59 -6.68 7.74
CA GLN A 1047 33.45 -5.50 7.75
C GLN A 1047 33.50 -4.93 6.35
N GLU A 1048 33.45 -3.61 6.20
CA GLU A 1048 33.42 -2.96 4.89
C GLU A 1048 34.25 -1.69 4.89
N ASP A 1049 35.17 -1.58 3.93
CA ASP A 1049 35.97 -0.39 3.70
C ASP A 1049 35.91 -0.01 2.22
N PRO A 1050 35.63 1.26 1.88
CA PRO A 1050 35.90 1.77 0.55
C PRO A 1050 37.40 1.94 0.33
N ILE A 1051 37.89 1.38 -0.76
CA ILE A 1051 39.31 1.33 -1.14
C ILE A 1051 39.50 2.08 -2.46
N PHE A 1052 40.41 3.04 -2.46
CA PHE A 1052 40.90 3.73 -3.64
C PHE A 1052 42.08 2.97 -4.24
N VAL A 1053 42.02 2.64 -5.53
CA VAL A 1053 43.10 1.95 -6.23
C VAL A 1053 44.17 2.95 -6.64
N ALA A 1054 45.26 3.04 -5.87
CA ALA A 1054 46.40 3.91 -6.14
C ALA A 1054 47.55 3.19 -6.87
N GLU A 1055 48.57 3.94 -7.28
CA GLU A 1055 49.72 3.40 -8.02
C GLU A 1055 50.48 2.33 -7.23
N ASN A 1056 50.56 2.49 -5.90
CA ASN A 1056 51.26 1.60 -4.99
C ASN A 1056 50.34 0.56 -4.33
N GLY A 1057 49.09 0.40 -4.83
CA GLY A 1057 48.08 -0.50 -4.29
C GLY A 1057 46.87 0.21 -3.66
N GLY A 1058 46.03 -0.54 -2.98
CA GLY A 1058 44.80 -0.02 -2.37
C GLY A 1058 45.07 0.96 -1.22
N GLU A 1059 44.29 2.04 -1.16
CA GLU A 1059 44.26 3.00 -0.06
C GLU A 1059 42.87 3.03 0.58
N ARG A 1060 42.79 2.94 1.91
CA ARG A 1060 41.50 3.05 2.61
C ARG A 1060 40.98 4.49 2.59
N MET A 1061 39.72 4.67 2.20
CA MET A 1061 39.08 5.99 2.09
C MET A 1061 38.59 6.52 3.43
N ALA A 1062 38.22 5.65 4.37
CA ALA A 1062 37.79 6.05 5.71
C ALA A 1062 38.96 6.31 6.69
N GLY A 1063 40.21 6.31 6.21
CA GLY A 1063 41.41 6.48 7.03
C GLY A 1063 41.98 5.16 7.58
N HIS A 1064 42.93 5.25 8.51
CA HIS A 1064 43.52 4.06 9.15
C HIS A 1064 42.51 3.40 10.11
N ARG A 1065 42.45 2.07 10.11
CA ARG A 1065 41.86 1.33 11.23
C ARG A 1065 42.58 1.77 12.51
N ALA A 1066 41.86 2.14 13.56
CA ALA A 1066 42.53 2.51 14.79
C ALA A 1066 43.23 1.25 15.29
N ARG A 1067 44.50 1.35 15.72
CA ARG A 1067 45.13 0.25 16.47
C ARG A 1067 44.25 -0.15 17.66
N GLU A 1068 43.46 0.78 18.20
CA GLU A 1068 42.47 0.57 19.26
C GLU A 1068 41.32 -0.38 18.89
N ASP A 1069 40.85 -0.47 17.64
CA ASP A 1069 39.75 -1.37 17.26
C ASP A 1069 40.17 -2.85 17.43
N THR A 1070 41.40 -3.16 16.99
CA THR A 1070 42.01 -4.50 17.14
C THR A 1070 42.54 -4.71 18.56
N ARG A 1071 43.17 -3.68 19.16
CA ARG A 1071 43.78 -3.75 20.48
C ARG A 1071 42.74 -3.80 21.61
N ALA A 1072 41.56 -3.22 21.45
CA ALA A 1072 40.44 -3.38 22.39
C ALA A 1072 39.93 -4.83 22.36
N MET A 1073 39.76 -5.42 21.17
CA MET A 1073 39.41 -6.84 21.06
C MET A 1073 40.52 -7.79 21.56
N GLU A 1074 41.79 -7.43 21.37
CA GLU A 1074 42.95 -8.20 21.84
C GLU A 1074 43.16 -8.10 23.36
N LEU A 1075 43.08 -6.90 23.95
CA LEU A 1075 43.22 -6.64 25.38
C LEU A 1075 42.15 -7.38 26.21
N TRP A 1076 40.96 -7.60 25.63
CA TRP A 1076 39.90 -8.38 26.25
C TRP A 1076 40.13 -9.88 26.21
N SER A 1077 40.78 -10.41 25.16
CA SER A 1077 41.17 -11.84 25.13
C SER A 1077 42.18 -12.21 26.21
N MET A 1078 42.95 -11.23 26.71
CA MET A 1078 43.95 -11.39 27.77
C MET A 1078 43.40 -11.22 29.19
N ARG A 1079 42.24 -10.57 29.38
CA ARG A 1079 41.58 -10.42 30.70
C ARG A 1079 40.64 -11.59 30.98
N GLN A 1080 41.18 -12.80 31.14
CA GLN A 1080 40.43 -13.90 31.76
C GLN A 1080 40.60 -13.84 33.29
N VAL A 1081 39.65 -13.24 34.00
CA VAL A 1081 39.47 -13.54 35.43
C VAL A 1081 38.65 -14.83 35.52
N PRO A 1082 39.07 -15.86 36.29
CA PRO A 1082 38.33 -17.11 36.41
C PRO A 1082 36.91 -16.90 36.97
N ALA A 1083 35.98 -17.69 36.47
CA ALA A 1083 34.57 -17.72 36.85
C ALA A 1083 34.34 -18.34 38.26
N SER A 1084 34.96 -17.79 39.30
CA SER A 1084 34.78 -18.23 40.70
C SER A 1084 34.36 -17.11 41.66
N PHE A 1085 33.79 -16.00 41.16
CA PHE A 1085 33.45 -14.84 42.00
C PHE A 1085 31.98 -14.38 41.98
N TYR A 1086 31.08 -15.15 41.36
CA TYR A 1086 29.63 -14.94 41.52
C TYR A 1086 28.95 -16.28 41.85
N SER A 1087 29.10 -16.67 43.11
CA SER A 1087 28.19 -17.56 43.85
C SER A 1087 27.57 -16.77 44.99
#